data_AF-A0A1G7V038-F1
#
_entry.id   AF-A0A1G7V038-F1
#
_cell.length_a   1.000
_cell.length_b   1.000
_cell.length_c   1.000
_cell.angle_alpha   90.00
_cell.angle_beta   90.00
_cell.angle_gamma   90.00
#
_symmetry.space_group_name_H-M   'P 1'
#
loop_
_entity.id
_entity.type
_entity.pdbx_description
1 polymer ?
#
loop_
_entity_poly.entity_id
_entity_poly.type
_entity_poly.pdbx_seq_one_letter_code
_entity_poly.pdbx_strand_id
1 'polypeptide(L)'
;MFSFFIHFSVKKFAKKDFFTIFVARLIGYSDMKSILRVFTIILLLLGNQHAEAFEGRTFKTINASNELADNSAQIVVCTKTGRMIIATLGSLNFYNGSGFSHITPHHDCQYQLPRYTGNYRLGFDRKHHIWLKNSHTLTCVDLLMEQFIVNVDSVINDLGCHEPIEDLFVDSEGGVWLLTEKGLFGVNDQQTYTVLRDQNLQDVDVYDNLLLTFYGNGEEVGQDLKTGKTVHRTRAYDWDTGQRYNQTSAIIRYEDGYFMVRNGEKESAFLYFDVKQLQWTVIQTFTFHVNHLALHDEMIYLPSQRGFGIFDIKQNNMAWVDEFPLVDGRKVQTDCNMIAFDRQDGMWIGTEDRGVLYSRPAKLQFMSYAVSTPEAEHYSRMMDELNQNITEFHGLRANCMFMDSRGWSWIGTTTGLYLYKTPQSEPLVFSKRNGFYNNVVHTVVEDRNHNIWAATSNGVSYVRFKGEKVEFVNSFNDIDGVPSESFVNCKGRMLDDGTIIMQAIDHVVRFNPDDLEEVNTPHPYKLFPKLIRLMVNGNNIEPDMMMDNHIVIDRALSRTWEIVLSSEHSSVSLTFSPLNYYRPLQTYYRLRIKGVKEYEEWTLLSVFNSGGKVDSKGMLHVPLMGLAPGSYQLELQASMYPDQWDGEPFIWNIIVNEPWWQTTGILWLLGIIVFMIGITNFVFYMRNERMRMRRSHGEGDMIRKIRQFVTRCNTDTSESLSPMHEEYGHNSENADVKLSPEFMEVMMRILPYVKAHMRGDLSMAQLSHVAEMDVVPFYELMMDNIYKSPRDLARFYRLENATKLLLTTDHTIEQIAEECGFFTANYMIGTFFHQYKQTPQEYRESH
;
A
#
# COMPACT_ATOMS: atom_id res chain seq x y z
N MET A 1 39.50 -5.99 49.66
CA MET A 1 40.05 -6.22 48.30
C MET A 1 39.96 -4.96 47.41
N PHE A 2 39.92 -3.74 47.96
CA PHE A 2 39.72 -2.49 47.19
C PHE A 2 40.95 -1.55 47.17
N SER A 3 42.06 -1.94 47.80
CA SER A 3 43.27 -1.11 47.96
C SER A 3 44.38 -1.43 46.95
N PHE A 4 44.18 -2.38 46.04
CA PHE A 4 45.25 -2.86 45.14
C PHE A 4 45.19 -2.29 43.71
N PHE A 5 44.04 -1.79 43.27
CA PHE A 5 43.87 -1.25 41.90
C PHE A 5 44.40 0.17 41.69
N ILE A 6 44.61 0.94 42.76
CA ILE A 6 45.05 2.35 42.66
C ILE A 6 46.55 2.47 42.28
N HIS A 7 47.34 1.39 42.41
CA HIS A 7 48.81 1.50 42.30
C HIS A 7 49.39 1.34 40.88
N PHE A 8 48.58 1.04 39.85
CA PHE A 8 49.10 0.71 38.51
C PHE A 8 48.89 1.78 37.41
N SER A 9 48.09 2.83 37.63
CA SER A 9 47.75 3.82 36.59
C SER A 9 48.45 5.19 36.71
N VAL A 10 49.51 5.30 37.52
CA VAL A 10 50.17 6.60 37.80
C VAL A 10 51.49 6.80 37.01
N LYS A 11 51.96 5.81 36.26
CA LYS A 11 53.31 5.85 35.63
C LYS A 11 53.42 6.45 34.21
N LYS A 12 52.34 7.01 33.63
CA LYS A 12 52.38 7.58 32.27
C LYS A 12 51.96 9.05 32.10
N PHE A 13 51.52 9.74 33.16
CA PHE A 13 51.23 11.19 33.13
C PHE A 13 52.32 12.02 33.83
N ALA A 14 53.54 11.96 33.30
CA ALA A 14 54.70 12.67 33.84
C ALA A 14 55.22 13.75 32.87
N LYS A 15 54.37 14.72 32.48
CA LYS A 15 54.78 16.02 31.87
C LYS A 15 53.61 17.00 31.60
N LYS A 16 52.99 17.51 32.66
CA LYS A 16 52.32 18.83 32.76
C LYS A 16 51.57 18.84 34.09
N ASP A 17 52.03 19.65 35.05
CA ASP A 17 51.21 20.15 36.17
C ASP A 17 51.99 21.15 37.04
N PHE A 18 52.19 22.36 36.50
CA PHE A 18 52.65 23.50 37.31
C PHE A 18 51.48 24.22 38.00
N PHE A 19 50.26 24.02 37.49
CA PHE A 19 49.04 24.70 37.94
C PHE A 19 48.47 24.07 39.23
N THR A 20 48.37 22.74 39.27
CA THR A 20 47.86 21.96 40.41
C THR A 20 48.70 22.18 41.68
N ILE A 21 50.02 22.29 41.54
CA ILE A 21 50.96 22.57 42.65
C ILE A 21 50.83 24.02 43.16
N PHE A 22 50.47 24.98 42.29
CA PHE A 22 50.30 26.38 42.67
C PHE A 22 49.01 26.59 43.47
N VAL A 23 47.90 26.00 43.03
CA VAL A 23 46.60 26.05 43.74
C VAL A 23 46.68 25.34 45.10
N ALA A 24 47.33 24.18 45.17
CA ALA A 24 47.51 23.41 46.41
C ALA A 24 48.38 24.10 47.47
N ARG A 25 49.15 25.15 47.12
CA ARG A 25 49.91 25.98 48.07
C ARG A 25 49.14 27.22 48.57
N LEU A 26 48.08 27.62 47.87
CA LEU A 26 47.34 28.86 48.15
C LEU A 26 46.14 28.62 49.09
N ILE A 27 45.68 27.38 49.20
CA ILE A 27 44.56 26.98 50.06
C ILE A 27 45.06 25.89 51.02
N GLY A 28 44.95 26.13 52.33
CA GLY A 28 45.50 25.26 53.37
C GLY A 28 44.93 23.84 53.34
N TYR A 29 45.77 22.86 53.72
CA TYR A 29 45.50 21.41 53.66
C TYR A 29 44.23 20.91 54.39
N SER A 30 43.52 21.74 55.16
CA SER A 30 42.35 21.36 55.96
C SER A 30 41.10 21.04 55.12
N ASP A 31 40.89 21.71 53.99
CA ASP A 31 39.64 21.59 53.19
C ASP A 31 39.73 20.68 51.97
N MET A 32 40.86 20.00 51.77
CA MET A 32 41.09 19.19 50.57
C MET A 32 40.05 18.04 50.43
N LYS A 33 39.49 17.52 51.52
CA LYS A 33 38.40 16.52 51.51
C LYS A 33 37.04 17.12 51.13
N SER A 34 36.76 18.35 51.56
CA SER A 34 35.56 19.11 51.20
C SER A 34 35.58 19.40 49.71
N ILE A 35 36.72 19.89 49.22
CA ILE A 35 36.96 20.15 47.80
C ILE A 35 36.91 18.85 46.99
N LEU A 36 37.55 17.76 47.42
CA LEU A 36 37.43 16.47 46.70
C LEU A 36 35.99 15.98 46.62
N ARG A 37 35.19 16.12 47.69
CA ARG A 37 33.76 15.75 47.67
C ARG A 37 32.97 16.62 46.71
N VAL A 38 33.16 17.94 46.73
CA VAL A 38 32.52 18.86 45.78
C VAL A 38 32.96 18.56 44.35
N PHE A 39 34.25 18.30 44.09
CA PHE A 39 34.75 17.90 42.78
C PHE A 39 34.21 16.54 42.34
N THR A 40 34.06 15.57 43.25
CA THR A 40 33.47 14.25 42.94
C THR A 40 31.97 14.38 42.67
N ILE A 41 31.26 15.22 43.42
CA ILE A 41 29.84 15.52 43.19
C ILE A 41 29.66 16.28 41.87
N ILE A 42 30.54 17.23 41.55
CA ILE A 42 30.55 17.93 40.26
C ILE A 42 30.91 16.97 39.12
N LEU A 43 31.84 16.02 39.29
CA LEU A 43 32.11 14.96 38.30
C LEU A 43 30.96 13.95 38.17
N LEU A 44 30.20 13.68 39.23
CA LEU A 44 28.99 12.85 39.16
C LEU A 44 27.81 13.60 38.52
N LEU A 45 27.72 14.93 38.70
CA LEU A 45 26.73 15.78 38.05
C LEU A 45 27.05 16.06 36.58
N LEU A 46 28.34 16.22 36.24
CA LEU A 46 28.81 16.39 34.86
C LEU A 46 28.87 15.06 34.10
N GLY A 47 29.16 13.95 34.78
CA GLY A 47 29.24 12.62 34.16
C GLY A 47 27.88 12.01 33.77
N ASN A 48 26.77 12.61 34.20
CA ASN A 48 25.42 12.10 33.96
C ASN A 48 24.68 12.75 32.78
N GLN A 49 25.21 13.81 32.15
CA GLN A 49 24.53 14.45 30.99
C GLN A 49 24.48 13.57 29.72
N HIS A 50 25.14 12.40 29.72
CA HIS A 50 25.21 11.51 28.56
C HIS A 50 24.18 10.39 28.60
N ALA A 51 23.49 10.22 29.74
CA ALA A 51 22.31 9.35 29.80
C ALA A 51 21.11 9.98 29.06
N GLU A 52 21.09 11.30 28.86
CA GLU A 52 19.97 12.07 28.29
C GLU A 52 19.48 11.56 26.92
N ALA A 53 20.36 11.02 26.06
CA ALA A 53 19.97 10.45 24.76
C ALA A 53 19.15 9.14 24.86
N PHE A 54 19.20 8.47 26.02
CA PHE A 54 18.47 7.25 26.35
C PHE A 54 17.43 7.45 27.48
N GLU A 55 17.60 8.46 28.34
CA GLU A 55 16.76 8.69 29.52
C GLU A 55 15.28 8.90 29.15
N GLY A 56 14.46 7.90 29.47
CA GLY A 56 13.03 7.94 29.23
C GLY A 56 12.57 7.25 27.94
N ARG A 57 13.47 6.68 27.13
CA ARG A 57 13.08 5.75 26.06
C ARG A 57 12.51 4.47 26.69
N THR A 58 11.35 4.02 26.18
CA THR A 58 10.67 2.80 26.61
C THR A 58 10.31 1.95 25.40
N PHE A 59 10.54 0.65 25.47
CA PHE A 59 10.47 -0.21 24.31
C PHE A 59 9.17 -1.04 24.26
N LYS A 60 8.53 -1.05 23.08
CA LYS A 60 7.46 -1.98 22.75
C LYS A 60 8.05 -3.18 22.02
N THR A 61 7.73 -4.39 22.48
CA THR A 61 8.09 -5.62 21.78
C THR A 61 7.15 -5.85 20.59
N ILE A 62 7.73 -6.22 19.45
CA ILE A 62 7.07 -6.53 18.19
C ILE A 62 7.57 -7.90 17.75
N ASN A 63 6.71 -8.91 17.74
CA ASN A 63 7.11 -10.32 17.52
C ASN A 63 6.14 -11.03 16.56
N ALA A 64 6.18 -12.36 16.46
CA ALA A 64 5.32 -13.13 15.56
C ALA A 64 3.81 -12.93 15.76
N SER A 65 3.36 -12.51 16.96
CA SER A 65 1.96 -12.10 17.20
C SER A 65 1.57 -10.80 16.48
N ASN A 66 2.56 -10.06 15.96
CA ASN A 66 2.42 -8.82 15.20
C ASN A 66 2.77 -9.02 13.71
N GLU A 67 2.62 -10.24 13.17
CA GLU A 67 2.85 -10.61 11.75
C GLU A 67 4.33 -10.75 11.33
N LEU A 68 5.29 -10.62 12.26
CA LEU A 68 6.70 -10.92 12.00
C LEU A 68 6.87 -12.43 11.71
N ALA A 69 7.65 -12.81 10.69
CA ALA A 69 7.78 -14.21 10.27
C ALA A 69 8.42 -15.12 11.31
N ASP A 70 9.40 -14.60 12.07
CA ASP A 70 10.11 -15.31 13.13
C ASP A 70 10.61 -14.30 14.19
N ASN A 71 10.87 -14.75 15.41
CA ASN A 71 11.29 -13.87 16.50
C ASN A 71 12.80 -13.56 16.51
N SER A 72 13.62 -14.22 15.70
CA SER A 72 15.05 -13.97 15.66
C SER A 72 15.39 -12.88 14.65
N ALA A 73 15.33 -11.62 15.09
CA ALA A 73 15.58 -10.44 14.26
C ALA A 73 17.09 -10.17 14.15
N GLN A 74 17.71 -10.83 13.17
CA GLN A 74 19.16 -10.80 12.91
C GLN A 74 19.62 -9.44 12.39
N ILE A 75 18.87 -8.83 11.46
CA ILE A 75 19.19 -7.52 10.89
C ILE A 75 17.94 -6.66 10.85
N VAL A 76 18.09 -5.39 11.22
CA VAL A 76 17.08 -4.33 11.10
C VAL A 76 17.72 -3.16 10.35
N VAL A 77 17.05 -2.62 9.36
CA VAL A 77 17.55 -1.47 8.57
C VAL A 77 16.42 -0.62 8.03
N CYS A 78 16.61 0.71 8.01
CA CYS A 78 15.70 1.62 7.33
C CYS A 78 16.14 1.81 5.88
N THR A 79 15.24 1.62 4.93
CA THR A 79 15.53 1.96 3.52
C THR A 79 15.65 3.47 3.33
N LYS A 80 16.35 3.91 2.28
CA LYS A 80 16.33 5.32 1.81
C LYS A 80 14.92 5.89 1.60
N THR A 81 13.87 5.04 1.50
CA THR A 81 12.46 5.45 1.35
C THR A 81 11.67 5.49 2.67
N GLY A 82 12.30 5.22 3.81
CA GLY A 82 11.67 5.24 5.13
C GLY A 82 10.97 3.96 5.56
N ARG A 83 10.92 2.91 4.72
CA ARG A 83 10.37 1.60 5.08
C ARG A 83 11.41 0.80 5.88
N MET A 84 11.04 0.27 7.04
CA MET A 84 11.86 -0.66 7.82
C MET A 84 11.86 -2.05 7.19
N ILE A 85 13.04 -2.67 7.12
CA ILE A 85 13.28 -4.05 6.68
C ILE A 85 13.93 -4.81 7.83
N ILE A 86 13.40 -5.98 8.15
CA ILE A 86 13.86 -6.86 9.21
C ILE A 86 14.17 -8.23 8.60
N ALA A 87 15.44 -8.61 8.52
CA ALA A 87 15.81 -9.98 8.18
C ALA A 87 15.75 -10.84 9.45
N THR A 88 14.86 -11.84 9.43
CA THR A 88 14.79 -12.87 10.48
C THR A 88 15.49 -14.14 10.01
N LEU A 89 15.57 -15.18 10.85
CA LEU A 89 16.10 -16.48 10.43
C LEU A 89 15.27 -17.05 9.26
N GLY A 90 15.81 -16.92 8.05
CA GLY A 90 15.23 -17.49 6.83
C GLY A 90 14.17 -16.64 6.11
N SER A 91 13.78 -15.45 6.60
CA SER A 91 12.78 -14.60 5.93
C SER A 91 13.15 -13.12 5.95
N LEU A 92 12.69 -12.38 4.95
CA LEU A 92 12.81 -10.92 4.90
C LEU A 92 11.45 -10.28 5.13
N ASN A 93 11.34 -9.47 6.18
CA ASN A 93 10.11 -8.83 6.62
C ASN A 93 10.16 -7.34 6.27
N PHE A 94 9.08 -6.82 5.72
CA PHE A 94 8.94 -5.40 5.40
C PHE A 94 7.81 -4.81 6.24
N TYR A 95 8.14 -3.81 7.05
CA TYR A 95 7.12 -3.09 7.80
C TYR A 95 6.19 -2.32 6.85
N ASN A 96 4.89 -2.38 7.10
CA ASN A 96 3.87 -1.73 6.28
C ASN A 96 3.21 -0.52 6.97
N GLY A 97 3.72 -0.07 8.11
CA GLY A 97 3.11 0.99 8.94
C GLY A 97 2.24 0.46 10.08
N SER A 98 1.83 -0.81 10.02
CA SER A 98 0.76 -1.38 10.86
C SER A 98 1.06 -2.81 11.37
N GLY A 99 1.98 -3.49 10.70
CA GLY A 99 2.35 -4.91 10.81
C GLY A 99 3.42 -5.23 9.74
N PHE A 100 3.55 -6.49 9.33
CA PHE A 100 4.59 -6.92 8.39
C PHE A 100 4.05 -7.75 7.24
N SER A 101 4.55 -7.46 6.05
CA SER A 101 4.54 -8.40 4.91
C SER A 101 5.91 -9.08 4.85
N HIS A 102 5.98 -10.40 4.72
CA HIS A 102 7.25 -11.12 4.63
C HIS A 102 7.38 -11.92 3.34
N ILE A 103 8.62 -12.13 2.90
CA ILE A 103 8.99 -13.03 1.83
C ILE A 103 9.99 -14.06 2.36
N THR A 104 9.94 -15.26 1.78
CA THR A 104 10.75 -16.42 2.20
C THR A 104 11.43 -16.99 0.95
N PRO A 105 12.74 -17.31 0.99
CA PRO A 105 13.46 -17.85 -0.17
C PRO A 105 13.04 -19.30 -0.43
N HIS A 106 13.02 -19.69 -1.71
CA HIS A 106 12.97 -21.10 -2.08
C HIS A 106 14.34 -21.77 -1.82
N HIS A 107 14.37 -23.11 -1.77
CA HIS A 107 15.62 -23.85 -1.59
C HIS A 107 16.66 -23.55 -2.68
N ASP A 108 16.21 -23.30 -3.91
CA ASP A 108 17.07 -23.03 -5.07
C ASP A 108 17.69 -21.61 -5.06
N CYS A 109 17.15 -20.67 -4.27
CA CYS A 109 17.62 -19.29 -4.19
C CYS A 109 19.00 -19.13 -3.52
N GLN A 110 19.63 -20.22 -3.05
CA GLN A 110 20.85 -20.19 -2.23
C GLN A 110 22.11 -20.44 -3.06
N TYR A 111 22.97 -19.43 -3.12
CA TYR A 111 24.34 -19.54 -3.64
C TYR A 111 25.31 -19.89 -2.51
N GLN A 112 26.39 -20.62 -2.81
CA GLN A 112 27.38 -21.06 -1.83
C GLN A 112 28.58 -20.11 -1.78
N LEU A 113 28.91 -19.57 -0.60
CA LEU A 113 30.08 -18.73 -0.36
C LEU A 113 31.14 -19.48 0.45
N PRO A 114 32.09 -20.21 -0.18
CA PRO A 114 33.00 -21.09 0.54
C PRO A 114 33.92 -20.38 1.54
N ARG A 115 34.27 -19.09 1.34
CA ARG A 115 35.11 -18.34 2.29
C ARG A 115 34.32 -17.63 3.39
N TYR A 116 33.04 -17.35 3.19
CA TYR A 116 32.27 -16.58 4.16
C TYR A 116 31.83 -17.43 5.36
N THR A 117 32.42 -17.15 6.53
CA THR A 117 32.17 -17.85 7.81
C THR A 117 31.52 -16.94 8.87
N GLY A 118 31.08 -15.75 8.47
CA GLY A 118 30.48 -14.76 9.37
C GLY A 118 28.98 -14.94 9.60
N ASN A 119 28.44 -14.13 10.51
CA ASN A 119 27.01 -14.04 10.84
C ASN A 119 26.22 -13.37 9.70
N TYR A 120 24.92 -13.13 9.91
CA TYR A 120 24.07 -12.40 8.97
C TYR A 120 24.65 -11.01 8.61
N ARG A 121 24.77 -10.73 7.30
CA ARG A 121 25.12 -9.42 6.73
C ARG A 121 24.16 -9.07 5.59
N LEU A 122 23.85 -7.78 5.44
CA LEU A 122 22.95 -7.23 4.45
C LEU A 122 23.64 -6.08 3.71
N GLY A 123 23.78 -6.20 2.38
CA GLY A 123 24.26 -5.12 1.51
C GLY A 123 23.18 -4.65 0.54
N PHE A 124 23.07 -3.34 0.31
CA PHE A 124 22.21 -2.73 -0.70
C PHE A 124 23.05 -2.27 -1.89
N ASP A 125 22.80 -2.79 -3.08
CA ASP A 125 23.53 -2.35 -4.27
C ASP A 125 22.85 -1.17 -5.01
N ARG A 126 23.58 -0.57 -5.94
CA ARG A 126 23.09 0.49 -6.84
C ARG A 126 22.04 0.02 -7.86
N LYS A 127 21.90 -1.29 -8.11
CA LYS A 127 20.93 -1.89 -9.04
C LYS A 127 19.59 -2.27 -8.39
N HIS A 128 19.43 -1.98 -7.08
CA HIS A 128 18.25 -2.27 -6.25
C HIS A 128 18.12 -3.72 -5.76
N HIS A 129 19.22 -4.47 -5.68
CA HIS A 129 19.21 -5.75 -4.97
C HIS A 129 19.54 -5.59 -3.48
N ILE A 130 19.01 -6.50 -2.67
CA ILE A 130 19.54 -6.80 -1.34
C ILE A 130 20.31 -8.10 -1.41
N TRP A 131 21.59 -8.04 -1.03
CA TRP A 131 22.46 -9.19 -0.86
C TRP A 131 22.43 -9.61 0.62
N LEU A 132 21.89 -10.79 0.89
CA LEU A 132 21.78 -11.39 2.23
C LEU A 132 22.80 -12.52 2.36
N LYS A 133 23.86 -12.26 3.12
CA LYS A 133 24.92 -13.22 3.47
C LYS A 133 24.63 -13.85 4.82
N ASN A 134 24.83 -15.16 4.92
CA ASN A 134 24.96 -15.91 6.17
C ASN A 134 26.08 -16.94 5.99
N SER A 135 26.52 -17.62 7.05
CA SER A 135 27.63 -18.59 6.96
C SER A 135 27.45 -19.57 5.80
N HIS A 136 28.45 -19.60 4.92
CA HIS A 136 28.51 -20.33 3.64
C HIS A 136 27.40 -20.08 2.61
N THR A 137 26.50 -19.12 2.83
CA THR A 137 25.30 -18.93 2.01
C THR A 137 25.06 -17.48 1.61
N LEU A 138 24.63 -17.29 0.37
CA LEU A 138 24.22 -16.01 -0.20
C LEU A 138 22.85 -16.15 -0.83
N THR A 139 21.94 -15.24 -0.51
CA THR A 139 20.66 -15.08 -1.19
C THR A 139 20.53 -13.65 -1.69
N CYS A 140 19.78 -13.46 -2.77
CA CYS A 140 19.58 -12.14 -3.38
C CYS A 140 18.08 -11.85 -3.51
N VAL A 141 17.67 -10.64 -3.16
CA VAL A 141 16.29 -10.15 -3.28
C VAL A 141 16.28 -8.97 -4.25
N ASP A 142 15.45 -9.03 -5.27
CA ASP A 142 15.17 -7.87 -6.11
C ASP A 142 14.11 -6.98 -5.42
N LEU A 143 14.46 -5.71 -5.14
CA LEU A 143 13.52 -4.73 -4.59
C LEU A 143 12.62 -4.07 -5.65
N LEU A 144 12.87 -4.26 -6.95
CA LEU A 144 11.92 -3.87 -7.98
C LEU A 144 10.70 -4.78 -7.96
N MET A 145 10.88 -6.09 -7.73
CA MET A 145 9.78 -7.05 -7.58
C MET A 145 9.40 -7.38 -6.11
N GLU A 146 10.23 -7.02 -5.13
CA GLU A 146 10.12 -7.49 -3.74
C GLU A 146 10.07 -9.05 -3.65
N GLN A 147 10.92 -9.73 -4.43
CA GLN A 147 11.00 -11.20 -4.52
C GLN A 147 12.44 -11.72 -4.41
N PHE A 148 12.59 -12.97 -3.92
CA PHE A 148 13.88 -13.66 -3.93
C PHE A 148 14.24 -14.15 -5.34
N ILE A 149 15.47 -13.89 -5.77
CA ILE A 149 15.97 -14.33 -7.07
C ILE A 149 16.32 -15.82 -6.98
N VAL A 150 15.72 -16.63 -7.85
CA VAL A 150 15.91 -18.09 -7.88
C VAL A 150 17.31 -18.47 -8.35
N ASN A 151 17.88 -17.78 -9.32
CA ASN A 151 19.22 -18.07 -9.84
C ASN A 151 20.16 -16.88 -9.65
N VAL A 152 20.90 -16.90 -8.54
CA VAL A 152 21.88 -15.87 -8.18
C VAL A 152 23.06 -15.81 -9.17
N ASP A 153 23.47 -16.95 -9.77
CA ASP A 153 24.50 -16.95 -10.82
C ASP A 153 24.08 -16.10 -12.02
N SER A 154 22.80 -16.08 -12.40
CA SER A 154 22.33 -15.22 -13.49
C SER A 154 22.64 -13.75 -13.20
N VAL A 155 22.35 -13.29 -11.97
CA VAL A 155 22.63 -11.91 -11.55
C VAL A 155 24.14 -11.64 -11.57
N ILE A 156 24.95 -12.54 -11.05
CA ILE A 156 26.42 -12.40 -11.03
C ILE A 156 26.99 -12.29 -12.46
N ASN A 157 26.46 -13.08 -13.40
CA ASN A 157 26.79 -12.99 -14.83
C ASN A 157 26.32 -11.64 -15.43
N ASP A 158 25.15 -11.12 -15.06
CA ASP A 158 24.63 -9.79 -15.46
C ASP A 158 25.37 -8.62 -14.76
N LEU A 159 26.17 -8.90 -13.73
CA LEU A 159 27.17 -7.98 -13.16
C LEU A 159 28.52 -8.03 -13.91
N GLY A 160 28.68 -8.92 -14.89
CA GLY A 160 29.90 -9.08 -15.70
C GLY A 160 30.91 -10.09 -15.14
N CYS A 161 30.58 -10.81 -14.06
CA CYS A 161 31.46 -11.83 -13.50
C CYS A 161 31.01 -13.23 -13.95
N HIS A 162 31.88 -13.94 -14.67
CA HIS A 162 31.62 -15.30 -15.18
C HIS A 162 32.38 -16.39 -14.39
N GLU A 163 32.87 -16.05 -13.20
CA GLU A 163 33.64 -16.93 -12.32
C GLU A 163 32.86 -17.23 -11.04
N PRO A 164 33.04 -18.43 -10.44
CA PRO A 164 32.48 -18.71 -9.12
C PRO A 164 33.08 -17.77 -8.08
N ILE A 165 32.22 -17.22 -7.22
CA ILE A 165 32.63 -16.26 -6.18
C ILE A 165 32.83 -16.97 -4.84
N GLU A 166 33.91 -16.63 -4.15
CA GLU A 166 34.24 -17.13 -2.81
C GLU A 166 33.57 -16.33 -1.70
N ASP A 167 33.39 -15.01 -1.92
CA ASP A 167 32.73 -14.05 -1.03
C ASP A 167 32.23 -12.81 -1.81
N LEU A 168 31.33 -12.01 -1.21
CA LEU A 168 30.75 -10.78 -1.75
C LEU A 168 30.79 -9.65 -0.71
N PHE A 169 31.20 -8.46 -1.12
CA PHE A 169 31.20 -7.23 -0.32
C PHE A 169 30.40 -6.13 -1.03
N VAL A 170 29.82 -5.23 -0.25
CA VAL A 170 29.12 -4.04 -0.74
C VAL A 170 29.68 -2.83 0.00
N ASP A 171 30.26 -1.88 -0.74
CA ASP A 171 30.90 -0.69 -0.16
C ASP A 171 29.87 0.32 0.39
N SER A 172 30.35 1.34 1.11
CA SER A 172 29.49 2.39 1.70
C SER A 172 28.65 3.17 0.69
N GLU A 173 29.00 3.12 -0.59
CA GLU A 173 28.27 3.77 -1.68
C GLU A 173 27.41 2.81 -2.52
N GLY A 174 27.28 1.53 -2.11
CA GLY A 174 26.49 0.50 -2.78
C GLY A 174 27.15 -0.13 -4.02
N GLY A 175 28.46 0.02 -4.20
CA GLY A 175 29.23 -0.73 -5.18
C GLY A 175 29.47 -2.18 -4.75
N VAL A 176 29.37 -3.11 -5.69
CA VAL A 176 29.51 -4.55 -5.43
C VAL A 176 30.92 -5.03 -5.77
N TRP A 177 31.50 -5.80 -4.87
CA TRP A 177 32.84 -6.37 -4.96
C TRP A 177 32.78 -7.88 -4.78
N LEU A 178 33.28 -8.62 -5.76
CA LEU A 178 33.17 -10.08 -5.84
C LEU A 178 34.55 -10.71 -5.69
N LEU A 179 34.77 -11.53 -4.67
CA LEU A 179 36.03 -12.25 -4.50
C LEU A 179 35.98 -13.52 -5.37
N THR A 180 36.78 -13.61 -6.44
CA THR A 180 36.92 -14.84 -7.27
C THR A 180 38.22 -15.56 -6.94
N GLU A 181 38.61 -16.60 -7.67
CA GLU A 181 39.96 -17.21 -7.57
C GLU A 181 41.07 -16.25 -8.06
N LYS A 182 40.78 -15.35 -9.01
CA LYS A 182 41.80 -14.45 -9.62
C LYS A 182 42.11 -13.22 -8.78
N GLY A 183 41.10 -12.63 -8.14
CA GLY A 183 41.27 -11.48 -7.25
C GLY A 183 39.95 -10.99 -6.69
N LEU A 184 39.92 -9.72 -6.28
CA LEU A 184 38.69 -9.01 -5.95
C LEU A 184 38.21 -8.25 -7.19
N PHE A 185 37.09 -8.66 -7.77
CA PHE A 185 36.48 -8.06 -8.96
C PHE A 185 35.54 -6.91 -8.57
N GLY A 186 35.80 -5.72 -9.10
CA GLY A 186 34.92 -4.55 -8.96
C GLY A 186 33.84 -4.55 -10.04
N VAL A 187 32.57 -4.59 -9.64
CA VAL A 187 31.45 -4.58 -10.60
C VAL A 187 31.29 -3.21 -11.26
N ASN A 188 31.66 -2.13 -10.58
CA ASN A 188 31.51 -0.76 -11.08
C ASN A 188 32.53 -0.39 -12.17
N ASP A 189 33.76 -0.90 -12.06
CA ASP A 189 34.87 -0.60 -12.98
C ASP A 189 35.25 -1.77 -13.90
N GLN A 190 34.69 -2.97 -13.65
CA GLN A 190 34.96 -4.22 -14.37
C GLN A 190 36.45 -4.62 -14.31
N GLN A 191 37.15 -4.28 -13.21
CA GLN A 191 38.57 -4.60 -13.00
C GLN A 191 38.76 -5.63 -11.88
N THR A 192 39.91 -6.30 -11.88
CA THR A 192 40.28 -7.28 -10.84
C THR A 192 41.52 -6.81 -10.07
N TYR A 193 41.37 -6.71 -8.75
CA TYR A 193 42.36 -6.21 -7.81
C TYR A 193 43.08 -7.35 -7.09
N THR A 194 44.36 -7.14 -6.77
CA THR A 194 45.20 -8.17 -6.11
C THR A 194 44.96 -8.15 -4.61
N VAL A 195 44.51 -9.27 -4.03
CA VAL A 195 44.28 -9.42 -2.58
C VAL A 195 45.31 -10.33 -1.90
N LEU A 196 45.48 -10.18 -0.59
CA LEU A 196 46.33 -11.06 0.24
C LEU A 196 45.63 -12.41 0.47
N ARG A 197 45.83 -13.36 -0.44
CA ARG A 197 45.16 -14.69 -0.44
C ARG A 197 45.36 -15.53 0.82
N ASP A 198 46.50 -15.32 1.49
CA ASP A 198 46.92 -15.97 2.74
C ASP A 198 46.22 -15.39 3.98
N GLN A 199 45.54 -14.25 3.84
CA GLN A 199 44.78 -13.59 4.89
C GLN A 199 43.28 -13.68 4.62
N ASN A 200 42.48 -13.67 5.68
CA ASN A 200 41.03 -13.52 5.55
C ASN A 200 40.71 -12.06 5.18
N LEU A 201 40.04 -11.82 4.05
CA LEU A 201 39.51 -10.50 3.71
C LEU A 201 38.19 -10.32 4.47
N GLN A 202 38.14 -9.37 5.41
CA GLN A 202 36.98 -9.19 6.28
C GLN A 202 36.01 -8.11 5.77
N ASP A 203 36.54 -7.06 5.14
CA ASP A 203 35.73 -5.95 4.64
C ASP A 203 36.41 -5.16 3.50
N VAL A 204 35.61 -4.41 2.75
CA VAL A 204 36.05 -3.61 1.58
C VAL A 204 35.24 -2.31 1.52
N ASP A 205 35.92 -1.18 1.31
CA ASP A 205 35.24 0.11 1.04
C ASP A 205 36.06 0.98 0.07
N VAL A 206 35.43 2.04 -0.43
CA VAL A 206 36.04 3.02 -1.34
C VAL A 206 36.12 4.39 -0.68
N TYR A 207 37.30 5.00 -0.74
CA TYR A 207 37.53 6.38 -0.33
C TYR A 207 38.20 7.16 -1.47
N ASP A 208 37.50 8.15 -2.04
CA ASP A 208 37.89 8.94 -3.21
C ASP A 208 38.28 8.10 -4.45
N ASN A 209 39.57 7.78 -4.61
CA ASN A 209 40.12 6.97 -5.70
C ASN A 209 40.88 5.73 -5.18
N LEU A 210 40.71 5.42 -3.89
CA LEU A 210 41.38 4.32 -3.20
C LEU A 210 40.37 3.24 -2.83
N LEU A 211 40.65 2.02 -3.26
CA LEU A 211 40.05 0.80 -2.76
C LEU A 211 40.76 0.40 -1.46
N LEU A 212 40.04 0.40 -0.35
CA LEU A 212 40.55 -0.01 0.95
C LEU A 212 40.12 -1.46 1.23
N THR A 213 41.09 -2.34 1.49
CA THR A 213 40.83 -3.75 1.82
C THR A 213 41.31 -4.07 3.23
N PHE A 214 40.41 -4.60 4.07
CA PHE A 214 40.64 -4.84 5.50
C PHE A 214 40.77 -6.34 5.80
N TYR A 215 41.87 -6.75 6.44
CA TYR A 215 42.23 -8.15 6.61
C TYR A 215 42.17 -8.64 8.08
N GLY A 216 41.98 -9.94 8.26
CA GLY A 216 41.82 -10.62 9.54
C GLY A 216 43.01 -10.51 10.50
N ASN A 217 44.21 -10.23 10.00
CA ASN A 217 45.42 -9.99 10.80
C ASN A 217 45.59 -8.54 11.29
N GLY A 218 44.60 -7.68 11.08
CA GLY A 218 44.66 -6.25 11.42
C GLY A 218 45.29 -5.36 10.35
N GLU A 219 45.64 -5.89 9.18
CA GLU A 219 46.15 -5.08 8.07
C GLU A 219 45.06 -4.41 7.25
N GLU A 220 45.42 -3.26 6.72
CA GLU A 220 44.67 -2.52 5.71
C GLU A 220 45.60 -2.27 4.52
N VAL A 221 45.05 -2.39 3.31
CA VAL A 221 45.77 -2.14 2.06
C VAL A 221 44.95 -1.27 1.12
N GLY A 222 45.41 -0.05 0.91
CA GLY A 222 44.85 0.92 -0.04
C GLY A 222 45.47 0.78 -1.43
N GLN A 223 44.61 0.55 -2.43
CA GLN A 223 44.98 0.40 -3.84
C GLN A 223 44.33 1.50 -4.70
N ASP A 224 45.06 2.03 -5.68
CA ASP A 224 44.53 3.05 -6.59
C ASP A 224 43.62 2.42 -7.66
N LEU A 225 42.36 2.89 -7.73
CA LEU A 225 41.31 2.36 -8.63
C LEU A 225 41.62 2.53 -10.14
N LYS A 226 42.58 3.39 -10.52
CA LYS A 226 42.92 3.64 -11.93
C LYS A 226 44.07 2.78 -12.42
N THR A 227 44.93 2.33 -11.50
CA THR A 227 46.17 1.62 -11.83
C THR A 227 46.26 0.22 -11.22
N GLY A 228 45.36 -0.13 -10.30
CA GLY A 228 45.36 -1.39 -9.56
C GLY A 228 46.57 -1.56 -8.63
N LYS A 229 47.36 -0.50 -8.41
CA LYS A 229 48.60 -0.56 -7.63
C LYS A 229 48.35 -0.22 -6.17
N THR A 230 48.99 -0.98 -5.28
CA THR A 230 49.05 -0.64 -3.86
C THR A 230 49.74 0.71 -3.65
N VAL A 231 49.02 1.63 -3.01
CA VAL A 231 49.50 2.98 -2.64
C VAL A 231 50.08 2.96 -1.25
N HIS A 232 49.42 2.29 -0.30
CA HIS A 232 49.85 2.15 1.08
C HIS A 232 49.43 0.80 1.67
N ARG A 233 49.99 0.49 2.84
CA ARG A 233 49.63 -0.65 3.68
C ARG A 233 49.85 -0.25 5.12
N THR A 234 48.83 -0.38 5.95
CA THR A 234 48.90 -0.10 7.38
C THR A 234 48.51 -1.33 8.20
N ARG A 235 48.64 -1.25 9.53
CA ARG A 235 48.20 -2.29 10.44
C ARG A 235 47.75 -1.68 11.76
N ALA A 236 46.60 -2.11 12.26
CA ALA A 236 46.03 -1.65 13.53
C ALA A 236 46.84 -2.09 14.77
N TYR A 237 47.55 -3.22 14.66
CA TYR A 237 48.17 -3.91 15.78
C TYR A 237 49.52 -4.56 15.41
N ASP A 238 50.22 -5.13 16.39
CA ASP A 238 51.19 -6.19 16.14
C ASP A 238 50.49 -7.47 15.61
N TRP A 239 51.29 -8.45 15.16
CA TRP A 239 50.77 -9.68 14.55
C TRP A 239 49.95 -10.54 15.53
N ASP A 240 50.40 -10.70 16.77
CA ASP A 240 49.78 -11.60 17.74
C ASP A 240 48.44 -11.02 18.23
N THR A 241 48.40 -9.71 18.49
CA THR A 241 47.17 -8.97 18.78
C THR A 241 46.22 -8.96 17.57
N GLY A 242 46.74 -8.86 16.35
CA GLY A 242 45.94 -8.96 15.12
C GLY A 242 45.20 -10.29 15.00
N GLN A 243 45.88 -11.41 15.24
CA GLN A 243 45.27 -12.74 15.26
C GLN A 243 44.25 -12.93 16.39
N ARG A 244 44.31 -12.11 17.44
CA ARG A 244 43.35 -12.12 18.55
C ARG A 244 41.97 -11.60 18.14
N TYR A 245 41.88 -10.74 17.12
CA TYR A 245 40.64 -10.10 16.61
C TYR A 245 40.39 -10.40 15.12
N ASN A 246 40.44 -11.69 14.76
CA ASN A 246 40.42 -12.16 13.38
C ASN A 246 39.10 -12.83 12.92
N GLN A 247 38.08 -12.94 13.78
CA GLN A 247 36.85 -13.68 13.46
C GLN A 247 35.92 -12.88 12.55
N THR A 248 35.35 -11.79 13.06
CA THR A 248 34.42 -10.94 12.29
C THR A 248 34.77 -9.47 12.47
N SER A 249 34.37 -8.64 11.51
CA SER A 249 34.40 -7.18 11.64
C SER A 249 33.09 -6.54 11.16
N ALA A 250 32.88 -5.31 11.60
CA ALA A 250 31.94 -4.36 11.01
C ALA A 250 32.68 -3.04 10.82
N ILE A 251 32.49 -2.37 9.68
CA ILE A 251 32.95 -0.99 9.45
C ILE A 251 31.76 -0.04 9.30
N ILE A 252 31.98 1.24 9.60
CA ILE A 252 31.11 2.34 9.19
C ILE A 252 31.95 3.57 8.85
N ARG A 253 31.70 4.17 7.69
CA ARG A 253 32.39 5.37 7.21
C ARG A 253 31.90 6.60 7.99
N TYR A 254 32.82 7.43 8.44
CA TYR A 254 32.53 8.71 9.09
C TYR A 254 33.57 9.75 8.67
N GLU A 255 33.11 10.84 8.04
CA GLU A 255 33.97 11.90 7.47
C GLU A 255 35.15 11.34 6.65
N ASP A 256 36.38 11.49 7.15
CA ASP A 256 37.65 11.12 6.51
C ASP A 256 38.21 9.77 7.03
N GLY A 257 37.38 8.97 7.71
CA GLY A 257 37.81 7.75 8.37
C GLY A 257 36.73 6.69 8.50
N TYR A 258 37.12 5.61 9.18
CA TYR A 258 36.30 4.42 9.40
C TYR A 258 36.31 4.05 10.87
N PHE A 259 35.13 3.96 11.46
CA PHE A 259 34.96 3.28 12.72
C PHE A 259 34.82 1.78 12.45
N MET A 260 35.54 0.96 13.21
CA MET A 260 35.60 -0.49 13.00
C MET A 260 35.47 -1.22 14.33
N VAL A 261 34.63 -2.25 14.35
CA VAL A 261 34.61 -3.28 15.39
C VAL A 261 35.31 -4.50 14.83
N ARG A 262 36.22 -5.09 15.61
CA ARG A 262 36.88 -6.36 15.30
C ARG A 262 36.67 -7.34 16.45
N ASN A 263 36.09 -8.49 16.15
CA ASN A 263 35.79 -9.54 17.12
C ASN A 263 36.86 -10.65 17.08
N GLY A 264 37.27 -11.08 18.27
CA GLY A 264 38.07 -12.28 18.54
C GLY A 264 37.21 -13.45 18.96
N GLU A 265 37.78 -14.45 19.64
CA GLU A 265 36.99 -15.59 20.16
C GLU A 265 35.99 -15.19 21.24
N LYS A 266 36.39 -14.27 22.14
CA LYS A 266 35.65 -13.92 23.38
C LYS A 266 35.68 -12.43 23.73
N GLU A 267 36.27 -11.61 22.89
CA GLU A 267 36.52 -10.18 23.13
C GLU A 267 36.47 -9.43 21.82
N SER A 268 36.34 -8.11 21.90
CA SER A 268 36.29 -7.24 20.72
C SER A 268 37.06 -5.94 20.95
N ALA A 269 37.47 -5.32 19.86
CA ALA A 269 38.11 -4.01 19.88
C ALA A 269 37.38 -3.05 18.95
N PHE A 270 37.06 -1.88 19.48
CA PHE A 270 36.50 -0.74 18.75
C PHE A 270 37.61 0.26 18.42
N LEU A 271 37.68 0.58 17.14
CA LEU A 271 38.79 1.27 16.47
C LEU A 271 38.26 2.44 15.64
N TYR A 272 39.14 3.41 15.41
CA TYR A 272 39.01 4.38 14.33
C TYR A 272 40.25 4.38 13.46
N PHE A 273 40.06 4.43 12.15
CA PHE A 273 41.11 4.57 11.14
C PHE A 273 40.94 5.90 10.39
N ASP A 274 41.93 6.78 10.50
CA ASP A 274 42.01 8.03 9.73
C ASP A 274 42.72 7.75 8.39
N VAL A 275 42.02 7.90 7.28
CA VAL A 275 42.54 7.59 5.94
C VAL A 275 43.56 8.64 5.47
N LYS A 276 43.44 9.89 5.91
CA LYS A 276 44.35 10.98 5.52
C LYS A 276 45.67 10.91 6.29
N GLN A 277 45.63 10.51 7.55
CA GLN A 277 46.81 10.34 8.40
C GLN A 277 47.41 8.93 8.35
N LEU A 278 46.66 7.95 7.83
CA LEU A 278 46.99 6.53 7.84
C LEU A 278 47.26 5.99 9.26
N GLN A 279 46.46 6.47 10.22
CA GLN A 279 46.63 6.15 11.65
C GLN A 279 45.44 5.40 12.22
N TRP A 280 45.77 4.39 13.03
CA TRP A 280 44.83 3.58 13.79
C TRP A 280 44.78 4.04 15.25
N THR A 281 43.58 4.27 15.76
CA THR A 281 43.32 4.59 17.17
C THR A 281 42.44 3.52 17.77
N VAL A 282 42.92 2.86 18.83
CA VAL A 282 42.10 1.97 19.66
C VAL A 282 41.28 2.86 20.60
N ILE A 283 39.96 2.85 20.44
CA ILE A 283 39.05 3.62 21.29
C ILE A 283 38.79 2.82 22.58
N GLN A 284 38.32 1.58 22.44
CA GLN A 284 38.00 0.72 23.57
C GLN A 284 38.08 -0.77 23.21
N THR A 285 38.33 -1.62 24.20
CA THR A 285 38.23 -3.07 24.11
C THR A 285 37.17 -3.61 25.08
N PHE A 286 36.49 -4.70 24.68
CA PHE A 286 35.40 -5.31 25.43
C PHE A 286 35.68 -6.80 25.65
N THR A 287 35.25 -7.35 26.79
CA THR A 287 35.35 -8.79 27.12
C THR A 287 34.17 -9.61 26.58
N PHE A 288 33.62 -9.16 25.45
CA PHE A 288 32.47 -9.74 24.76
C PHE A 288 32.45 -9.28 23.30
N HIS A 289 31.63 -9.94 22.48
CA HIS A 289 31.40 -9.60 21.07
C HIS A 289 30.51 -8.37 20.92
N VAL A 290 30.84 -7.51 19.97
CA VAL A 290 29.96 -6.43 19.50
C VAL A 290 29.49 -6.80 18.10
N ASN A 291 28.16 -6.82 17.91
CA ASN A 291 27.51 -7.45 16.76
C ASN A 291 27.50 -6.52 15.53
N HIS A 292 27.28 -5.23 15.75
CA HIS A 292 27.19 -4.23 14.68
C HIS A 292 27.69 -2.84 15.11
N LEU A 293 27.69 -1.92 14.15
CA LEU A 293 27.87 -0.47 14.32
C LEU A 293 26.69 0.25 13.67
N ALA A 294 26.05 1.19 14.36
CA ALA A 294 25.05 2.08 13.74
C ALA A 294 25.38 3.53 14.06
N LEU A 295 25.39 4.40 13.04
CA LEU A 295 25.63 5.84 13.16
C LEU A 295 24.29 6.58 13.04
N HIS A 296 23.98 7.43 14.01
CA HIS A 296 22.83 8.34 14.00
C HIS A 296 23.15 9.52 14.90
N ASP A 297 22.90 10.74 14.43
CA ASP A 297 23.09 12.00 15.16
C ASP A 297 24.46 12.13 15.87
N GLU A 298 25.53 11.84 15.12
CA GLU A 298 26.94 11.86 15.57
C GLU A 298 27.25 10.90 16.75
N MET A 299 26.32 9.99 17.06
CA MET A 299 26.47 8.91 18.03
C MET A 299 26.67 7.58 17.32
N ILE A 300 27.55 6.75 17.85
CA ILE A 300 27.77 5.37 17.40
C ILE A 300 27.18 4.39 18.41
N TYR A 301 26.23 3.59 17.95
CA TYR A 301 25.56 2.57 18.72
C TYR A 301 26.23 1.21 18.47
N LEU A 302 26.58 0.53 19.56
CA LEU A 302 27.38 -0.70 19.61
C LEU A 302 26.54 -1.85 20.21
N PRO A 303 25.58 -2.44 19.45
CA PRO A 303 24.77 -3.56 19.93
C PRO A 303 25.61 -4.81 20.25
N SER A 304 25.23 -5.49 21.31
CA SER A 304 25.84 -6.72 21.83
C SER A 304 24.80 -7.60 22.51
N GLN A 305 25.14 -8.87 22.72
CA GLN A 305 24.40 -9.72 23.66
C GLN A 305 24.26 -9.09 25.05
N ARG A 306 25.14 -8.16 25.47
CA ARG A 306 25.05 -7.44 26.76
C ARG A 306 24.32 -6.09 26.73
N GLY A 307 23.41 -5.89 25.78
CA GLY A 307 22.76 -4.59 25.58
C GLY A 307 23.53 -3.78 24.53
N PHE A 308 23.74 -2.47 24.74
CA PHE A 308 24.46 -1.67 23.75
C PHE A 308 25.27 -0.52 24.34
N GLY A 309 26.38 -0.21 23.66
CA GLY A 309 27.17 1.01 23.91
C GLY A 309 26.64 2.18 23.09
N ILE A 310 26.81 3.40 23.61
CA ILE A 310 26.60 4.66 22.91
C ILE A 310 27.92 5.43 23.00
N PHE A 311 28.53 5.74 21.87
CA PHE A 311 29.79 6.50 21.78
C PHE A 311 29.54 7.85 21.11
N ASP A 312 29.83 8.94 21.83
CA ASP A 312 29.73 10.31 21.32
C ASP A 312 31.04 10.68 20.60
N ILE A 313 30.95 10.92 19.29
CA ILE A 313 32.12 11.24 18.45
C ILE A 313 32.74 12.59 18.83
N LYS A 314 31.93 13.59 19.20
CA LYS A 314 32.41 14.94 19.56
C LYS A 314 33.08 14.99 20.93
N GLN A 315 32.53 14.25 21.88
CA GLN A 315 33.01 14.22 23.27
C GLN A 315 34.06 13.13 23.51
N ASN A 316 34.18 12.16 22.60
CA ASN A 316 35.05 10.99 22.71
C ASN A 316 34.84 10.26 24.05
N ASN A 317 33.57 10.07 24.40
CA ASN A 317 33.12 9.35 25.60
C ASN A 317 32.22 8.18 25.20
N MET A 318 31.99 7.24 26.13
CA MET A 318 31.12 6.10 25.88
C MET A 318 30.27 5.79 27.11
N ALA A 319 28.96 5.66 26.89
CA ALA A 319 28.01 5.11 27.84
C ALA A 319 27.67 3.66 27.46
N TRP A 320 27.17 2.88 28.42
CA TRP A 320 26.72 1.50 28.19
C TRP A 320 25.36 1.26 28.84
N VAL A 321 24.47 0.56 28.12
CA VAL A 321 23.08 0.29 28.52
C VAL A 321 22.87 -1.22 28.59
N ASP A 322 22.86 -1.76 29.81
CA ASP A 322 22.62 -3.19 30.08
C ASP A 322 21.13 -3.57 30.24
N GLU A 323 20.30 -2.58 30.61
CA GLU A 323 18.87 -2.74 30.91
C GLU A 323 18.04 -1.69 30.17
N PHE A 324 16.92 -2.12 29.57
CA PHE A 324 15.94 -1.22 28.96
C PHE A 324 14.53 -1.49 29.51
N PRO A 325 13.75 -0.43 29.82
CA PRO A 325 12.38 -0.56 30.28
C PRO A 325 11.44 -0.84 29.11
N LEU A 326 10.54 -1.81 29.25
CA LEU A 326 9.42 -2.02 28.36
C LEU A 326 8.24 -1.11 28.73
N VAL A 327 7.32 -0.92 27.79
CA VAL A 327 6.05 -0.18 28.01
C VAL A 327 5.19 -0.83 29.10
N ASP A 328 5.31 -2.14 29.34
CA ASP A 328 4.60 -2.85 30.41
C ASP A 328 5.27 -2.76 31.81
N GLY A 329 6.32 -1.93 31.94
CA GLY A 329 7.05 -1.72 33.18
C GLY A 329 8.06 -2.82 33.52
N ARG A 330 8.10 -3.94 32.78
CA ARG A 330 9.17 -4.94 32.93
C ARG A 330 10.47 -4.35 32.39
N LYS A 331 11.58 -4.68 33.06
CA LYS A 331 12.91 -4.44 32.50
C LYS A 331 13.37 -5.68 31.76
N VAL A 332 14.01 -5.46 30.62
CA VAL A 332 14.66 -6.51 29.88
C VAL A 332 16.17 -6.28 29.95
N GLN A 333 16.87 -7.34 30.33
CA GLN A 333 18.31 -7.47 30.21
C GLN A 333 18.61 -8.18 28.89
N THR A 334 19.72 -7.79 28.25
CA THR A 334 20.40 -8.50 27.15
C THR A 334 19.62 -8.65 25.82
N ASP A 335 20.30 -9.23 24.83
CA ASP A 335 19.79 -9.67 23.51
C ASP A 335 19.70 -8.57 22.42
N CYS A 336 20.69 -7.68 22.29
CA CYS A 336 20.74 -6.71 21.19
C CYS A 336 21.64 -7.19 20.03
N ASN A 337 21.04 -7.54 18.90
CA ASN A 337 21.77 -7.94 17.68
C ASN A 337 22.09 -6.75 16.78
N MET A 338 21.10 -5.89 16.53
CA MET A 338 21.18 -4.81 15.56
C MET A 338 20.41 -3.60 16.06
N ILE A 339 20.88 -2.38 15.74
CA ILE A 339 20.17 -1.13 16.01
C ILE A 339 20.03 -0.37 14.69
N ALA A 340 18.84 0.15 14.43
CA ALA A 340 18.57 1.06 13.33
C ALA A 340 17.57 2.14 13.75
N PHE A 341 17.55 3.26 13.03
CA PHE A 341 16.62 4.35 13.27
C PHE A 341 15.70 4.52 12.06
N ASP A 342 14.42 4.80 12.31
CA ASP A 342 13.46 5.18 11.26
C ASP A 342 13.58 6.68 10.91
N ARG A 343 12.75 7.14 9.96
CA ARG A 343 12.75 8.54 9.50
C ARG A 343 12.11 9.55 10.48
N GLN A 344 11.61 9.07 11.61
CA GLN A 344 10.99 9.86 12.68
C GLN A 344 11.74 9.59 13.99
N ASP A 345 13.04 9.30 13.91
CA ASP A 345 14.00 9.13 15.01
C ASP A 345 13.62 8.01 16.02
N GLY A 346 12.71 7.14 15.60
CA GLY A 346 12.32 5.94 16.32
C GLY A 346 13.43 4.89 16.25
N MET A 347 13.79 4.34 17.40
CA MET A 347 14.86 3.37 17.56
C MET A 347 14.29 1.95 17.47
N TRP A 348 14.85 1.15 16.56
CA TRP A 348 14.50 -0.24 16.32
C TRP A 348 15.69 -1.13 16.70
N ILE A 349 15.48 -2.06 17.62
CA ILE A 349 16.50 -3.02 18.08
C ILE A 349 16.09 -4.43 17.69
N GLY A 350 16.86 -5.08 16.82
CA GLY A 350 16.71 -6.51 16.52
C GLY A 350 17.25 -7.35 17.68
N THR A 351 16.52 -8.38 18.08
CA THR A 351 16.89 -9.27 19.19
C THR A 351 17.06 -10.72 18.76
N GLU A 352 17.74 -11.51 19.59
CA GLU A 352 18.06 -12.91 19.30
C GLU A 352 16.81 -13.82 19.28
N ASP A 353 15.87 -13.64 20.23
CA ASP A 353 14.69 -14.50 20.39
C ASP A 353 13.36 -13.75 20.67
N ARG A 354 13.35 -12.41 20.78
CA ARG A 354 12.18 -11.64 21.27
C ARG A 354 11.46 -10.84 20.17
N GLY A 355 11.89 -10.97 18.92
CA GLY A 355 11.47 -10.15 17.80
C GLY A 355 12.26 -8.85 17.74
N VAL A 356 11.55 -7.74 17.56
CA VAL A 356 12.12 -6.40 17.46
C VAL A 356 11.57 -5.54 18.60
N LEU A 357 12.43 -4.72 19.19
CA LEU A 357 12.05 -3.72 20.18
C LEU A 357 11.99 -2.35 19.51
N TYR A 358 10.87 -1.66 19.65
CA TYR A 358 10.68 -0.31 19.10
C TYR A 358 10.51 0.71 20.23
N SER A 359 11.30 1.79 20.21
CA SER A 359 11.08 2.98 21.03
C SER A 359 10.89 4.20 20.14
N ARG A 360 9.95 5.09 20.49
CA ARG A 360 9.90 6.44 19.91
C ARG A 360 11.16 7.26 20.27
N PRO A 361 11.41 8.39 19.60
CA PRO A 361 12.37 9.39 20.07
C PRO A 361 11.91 10.04 21.38
N ALA A 362 10.63 10.42 21.45
CA ALA A 362 10.05 11.09 22.61
C ALA A 362 9.76 10.11 23.74
N LYS A 363 9.92 10.59 24.98
CA LYS A 363 9.54 9.93 26.22
C LYS A 363 8.02 9.73 26.28
N LEU A 364 7.55 8.64 26.87
CA LEU A 364 6.12 8.45 27.12
C LEU A 364 5.56 9.57 28.01
N GLN A 365 4.50 10.19 27.51
CA GLN A 365 3.84 11.33 28.14
C GLN A 365 2.96 10.91 29.33
N PHE A 366 2.37 9.71 29.24
CA PHE A 366 1.44 9.17 30.23
C PHE A 366 2.12 8.09 31.04
N MET A 367 2.31 8.34 32.34
CA MET A 367 2.84 7.36 33.28
C MET A 367 1.68 6.62 33.94
N SER A 368 1.58 5.31 33.67
CA SER A 368 0.51 4.46 34.18
C SER A 368 1.01 3.59 35.33
N TYR A 369 0.38 3.73 36.50
CA TYR A 369 0.71 3.01 37.73
C TYR A 369 -0.40 2.01 38.03
N ALA A 370 -0.08 0.72 38.15
CA ALA A 370 -1.08 -0.28 38.57
C ALA A 370 -1.65 0.06 39.96
N VAL A 371 -2.94 -0.16 40.18
CA VAL A 371 -3.67 0.20 41.41
C VAL A 371 -3.10 -0.49 42.67
N SER A 372 -2.35 -1.58 42.50
CA SER A 372 -1.60 -2.27 43.55
C SER A 372 -0.32 -1.54 44.02
N THR A 373 0.07 -0.43 43.38
CA THR A 373 1.24 0.37 43.77
C THR A 373 0.89 1.40 44.86
N PRO A 374 1.79 1.67 45.82
CA PRO A 374 1.58 2.70 46.85
C PRO A 374 1.26 4.09 46.28
N GLU A 375 1.83 4.41 45.12
CA GLU A 375 1.62 5.65 44.38
C GLU A 375 0.17 5.74 43.85
N ALA A 376 -0.32 4.67 43.21
CA ALA A 376 -1.69 4.63 42.71
C ALA A 376 -2.73 4.66 43.83
N GLU A 377 -2.48 3.97 44.96
CA GLU A 377 -3.33 4.09 46.15
C GLU A 377 -3.42 5.53 46.67
N HIS A 378 -2.29 6.25 46.73
CA HIS A 378 -2.26 7.64 47.17
C HIS A 378 -3.12 8.54 46.26
N TYR A 379 -2.93 8.44 44.94
CA TYR A 379 -3.70 9.21 43.96
C TYR A 379 -5.20 8.83 43.97
N SER A 380 -5.55 7.55 44.11
CA SER A 380 -6.96 7.10 44.18
C SER A 380 -7.69 7.77 45.34
N ARG A 381 -7.08 7.84 46.53
CA ARG A 381 -7.67 8.49 47.71
C ARG A 381 -7.91 9.99 47.49
N MET A 382 -7.02 10.67 46.77
CA MET A 382 -7.20 12.09 46.41
C MET A 382 -8.35 12.32 45.42
N MET A 383 -8.71 11.31 44.61
CA MET A 383 -9.82 11.37 43.67
C MET A 383 -11.17 10.94 44.29
N ASP A 384 -11.17 10.09 45.33
CA ASP A 384 -12.40 9.63 46.01
C ASP A 384 -13.20 10.77 46.69
N GLU A 385 -12.53 11.87 47.02
CA GLU A 385 -13.14 13.12 47.51
C GLU A 385 -14.08 13.80 46.50
N LEU A 386 -14.09 13.40 45.22
CA LEU A 386 -14.84 14.05 44.14
C LEU A 386 -16.22 13.43 43.83
N ASN A 387 -16.70 12.47 44.63
CA ASN A 387 -17.94 11.74 44.36
C ASN A 387 -19.19 12.64 44.35
N GLN A 388 -19.58 13.12 43.17
CA GLN A 388 -20.88 13.73 42.91
C GLN A 388 -21.85 12.67 42.35
N ASN A 389 -22.92 12.40 43.09
CA ASN A 389 -24.02 11.55 42.64
C ASN A 389 -24.78 12.24 41.48
N ILE A 390 -24.42 11.90 40.26
CA ILE A 390 -25.04 12.43 39.03
C ILE A 390 -25.71 11.27 38.30
N THR A 391 -26.97 11.44 37.91
CA THR A 391 -27.74 10.42 37.17
C THR A 391 -28.22 10.92 35.81
N GLU A 392 -28.77 12.13 35.71
CA GLU A 392 -29.33 12.68 34.48
C GLU A 392 -29.15 14.21 34.35
N PHE A 393 -28.85 14.70 33.14
CA PHE A 393 -28.85 16.12 32.78
C PHE A 393 -29.53 16.30 31.42
N HIS A 394 -30.55 17.17 31.32
CA HIS A 394 -31.45 17.30 30.15
C HIS A 394 -31.99 15.95 29.60
N GLY A 395 -32.22 14.96 30.46
CA GLY A 395 -32.68 13.62 30.05
C GLY A 395 -31.60 12.72 29.42
N LEU A 396 -30.34 13.17 29.37
CA LEU A 396 -29.19 12.34 29.04
C LEU A 396 -28.59 11.76 30.32
N ARG A 397 -28.31 10.45 30.32
CA ARG A 397 -27.56 9.79 31.39
C ARG A 397 -26.11 10.26 31.34
N ALA A 398 -25.72 11.06 32.33
CA ALA A 398 -24.36 11.57 32.46
C ALA A 398 -23.50 10.61 33.29
N ASN A 399 -22.27 10.38 32.83
CA ASN A 399 -21.24 9.66 33.59
C ASN A 399 -20.46 10.61 34.50
N CYS A 400 -20.26 11.84 34.04
CA CYS A 400 -19.66 12.94 34.80
C CYS A 400 -20.22 14.29 34.35
N MET A 401 -20.11 15.28 35.23
CA MET A 401 -20.28 16.69 34.92
C MET A 401 -19.10 17.45 35.50
N PHE A 402 -18.61 18.44 34.76
CA PHE A 402 -17.52 19.32 35.14
C PHE A 402 -17.88 20.76 34.73
N MET A 403 -17.50 21.75 35.52
CA MET A 403 -17.65 23.17 35.17
C MET A 403 -16.26 23.76 35.06
N ASP A 404 -15.93 24.31 33.90
CA ASP A 404 -14.62 24.92 33.66
C ASP A 404 -14.55 26.34 34.26
N SER A 405 -13.35 26.90 34.31
CA SER A 405 -13.09 28.24 34.87
C SER A 405 -13.77 29.37 34.09
N ARG A 406 -14.27 29.10 32.87
CA ARG A 406 -15.06 30.03 32.05
C ARG A 406 -16.56 29.97 32.39
N GLY A 407 -16.97 29.05 33.27
CA GLY A 407 -18.34 28.80 33.65
C GLY A 407 -19.11 27.91 32.66
N TRP A 408 -18.42 27.26 31.71
CA TRP A 408 -19.06 26.35 30.77
C TRP A 408 -19.26 24.97 31.40
N SER A 409 -20.39 24.35 31.11
CA SER A 409 -20.75 23.03 31.65
C SER A 409 -20.38 21.93 30.65
N TRP A 410 -19.51 21.03 31.09
CA TRP A 410 -18.95 19.91 30.35
C TRP A 410 -19.55 18.60 30.87
N ILE A 411 -20.14 17.78 29.99
CA ILE A 411 -20.95 16.63 30.39
C ILE A 411 -20.52 15.40 29.59
N GLY A 412 -19.87 14.46 30.27
CA GLY A 412 -19.47 13.18 29.69
C GLY A 412 -20.63 12.20 29.72
N THR A 413 -20.98 11.64 28.55
CA THR A 413 -22.06 10.66 28.40
C THR A 413 -21.55 9.39 27.71
N THR A 414 -22.44 8.46 27.36
CA THR A 414 -22.10 7.30 26.51
C THR A 414 -22.01 7.63 25.02
N THR A 415 -22.44 8.82 24.59
CA THR A 415 -22.49 9.23 23.17
C THR A 415 -21.45 10.28 22.81
N GLY A 416 -20.91 11.02 23.78
CA GLY A 416 -19.82 11.97 23.60
C GLY A 416 -19.60 12.86 24.82
N LEU A 417 -18.77 13.89 24.65
CA LEU A 417 -18.66 15.01 25.57
C LEU A 417 -19.52 16.17 25.05
N TYR A 418 -20.44 16.65 25.88
CA TYR A 418 -21.35 17.75 25.55
C TYR A 418 -20.89 19.03 26.27
N LEU A 419 -20.65 20.10 25.51
CA LEU A 419 -20.31 21.43 26.00
C LEU A 419 -21.51 22.36 25.91
N TYR A 420 -21.98 22.83 27.06
CA TYR A 420 -22.99 23.88 27.20
C TYR A 420 -22.31 25.18 27.66
N LYS A 421 -22.19 26.17 26.76
CA LYS A 421 -21.68 27.50 27.11
C LYS A 421 -22.63 28.26 28.05
N THR A 422 -23.93 28.00 27.91
CA THR A 422 -24.96 28.37 28.88
C THR A 422 -25.95 27.21 29.04
N PRO A 423 -26.72 27.12 30.14
CA PRO A 423 -27.71 26.04 30.34
C PRO A 423 -28.87 25.99 29.31
N GLN A 424 -28.89 26.93 28.36
CA GLN A 424 -29.95 27.10 27.35
C GLN A 424 -29.38 27.11 25.91
N SER A 425 -28.06 27.10 25.73
CA SER A 425 -27.43 27.03 24.41
C SER A 425 -27.51 25.61 23.84
N GLU A 426 -27.60 25.49 22.52
CA GLU A 426 -27.34 24.21 21.84
C GLU A 426 -25.94 23.69 22.22
N PRO A 427 -25.80 22.40 22.57
CA PRO A 427 -24.52 21.86 22.98
C PRO A 427 -23.58 21.65 21.80
N LEU A 428 -22.31 22.03 21.96
CA LEU A 428 -21.26 21.54 21.08
C LEU A 428 -20.92 20.10 21.51
N VAL A 429 -21.03 19.15 20.58
CA VAL A 429 -20.80 17.72 20.87
C VAL A 429 -19.46 17.27 20.31
N PHE A 430 -18.63 16.70 21.16
CA PHE A 430 -17.39 16.02 20.80
C PHE A 430 -17.59 14.51 20.89
N SER A 431 -17.39 13.82 19.76
CA SER A 431 -17.53 12.38 19.62
C SER A 431 -16.39 11.81 18.77
N LYS A 432 -16.39 10.51 18.48
CA LYS A 432 -15.50 9.87 17.49
C LYS A 432 -15.48 10.60 16.14
N ARG A 433 -16.60 11.23 15.74
CA ARG A 433 -16.68 12.01 14.49
C ARG A 433 -15.93 13.35 14.53
N ASN A 434 -15.51 13.77 15.72
CA ASN A 434 -14.93 15.09 16.01
C ASN A 434 -13.49 15.00 16.56
N GLY A 435 -12.86 13.82 16.58
CA GLY A 435 -11.47 13.64 17.04
C GLY A 435 -11.29 12.81 18.32
N PHE A 436 -12.36 12.37 18.98
CA PHE A 436 -12.25 11.54 20.20
C PHE A 436 -11.94 10.08 19.86
N TYR A 437 -11.09 9.43 20.64
CA TYR A 437 -10.84 7.99 20.48
C TYR A 437 -12.03 7.12 20.90
N ASN A 438 -12.86 7.58 21.84
CA ASN A 438 -14.07 6.88 22.28
C ASN A 438 -15.22 7.86 22.58
N ASN A 439 -16.46 7.41 22.36
CA ASN A 439 -17.68 8.19 22.63
C ASN A 439 -18.07 8.17 24.11
N VAL A 440 -17.72 7.12 24.84
CA VAL A 440 -18.11 6.97 26.25
C VAL A 440 -17.10 7.71 27.11
N VAL A 441 -17.50 8.86 27.64
CA VAL A 441 -16.65 9.75 28.44
C VAL A 441 -16.98 9.55 29.92
N HIS A 442 -15.97 9.31 30.74
CA HIS A 442 -16.12 8.99 32.17
C HIS A 442 -15.70 10.13 33.10
N THR A 443 -14.69 10.91 32.70
CA THR A 443 -14.10 11.96 33.54
C THR A 443 -13.64 13.12 32.66
N VAL A 444 -13.74 14.36 33.16
CA VAL A 444 -13.30 15.59 32.48
C VAL A 444 -12.49 16.43 33.46
N VAL A 445 -11.35 16.97 33.02
CA VAL A 445 -10.45 17.83 33.79
C VAL A 445 -10.00 19.00 32.90
N GLU A 446 -9.93 20.20 33.45
CA GLU A 446 -9.33 21.38 32.80
C GLU A 446 -7.86 21.53 33.21
N ASP A 447 -7.00 21.91 32.27
CA ASP A 447 -5.60 22.27 32.54
C ASP A 447 -5.39 23.77 32.81
N ARG A 448 -4.19 24.14 33.26
CA ARG A 448 -3.79 25.54 33.52
C ARG A 448 -3.94 26.47 32.31
N ASN A 449 -3.98 25.92 31.09
CA ASN A 449 -4.08 26.65 29.85
C ASN A 449 -5.54 26.70 29.32
N HIS A 450 -6.52 26.33 30.14
CA HIS A 450 -7.96 26.28 29.85
C HIS A 450 -8.37 25.30 28.74
N ASN A 451 -7.53 24.30 28.47
CA ASN A 451 -7.85 23.20 27.57
C ASN A 451 -8.45 22.03 28.38
N ILE A 452 -9.15 21.15 27.68
CA ILE A 452 -9.98 20.13 28.32
C ILE A 452 -9.47 18.73 28.00
N TRP A 453 -9.29 17.95 29.05
CA TRP A 453 -8.86 16.57 29.06
C TRP A 453 -10.04 15.67 29.42
N ALA A 454 -10.36 14.71 28.57
CA ALA A 454 -11.51 13.82 28.72
C ALA A 454 -11.08 12.35 28.73
N ALA A 455 -11.21 11.71 29.89
CA ALA A 455 -10.94 10.28 30.06
C ALA A 455 -12.16 9.47 29.58
N THR A 456 -11.93 8.43 28.76
CA THR A 456 -13.00 7.71 28.05
C THR A 456 -12.97 6.20 28.34
N SER A 457 -13.85 5.36 27.77
CA SER A 457 -13.75 3.89 28.00
C SER A 457 -12.54 3.23 27.34
N ASN A 458 -11.75 3.96 26.54
CA ASN A 458 -10.44 3.54 26.07
C ASN A 458 -9.69 4.79 25.59
N GLY A 459 -8.55 5.14 26.20
CA GLY A 459 -7.80 6.35 25.85
C GLY A 459 -8.32 7.66 26.45
N VAL A 460 -7.51 8.71 26.32
CA VAL A 460 -7.78 10.08 26.80
C VAL A 460 -7.84 11.03 25.60
N SER A 461 -8.90 11.83 25.50
CA SER A 461 -9.05 12.87 24.46
C SER A 461 -8.69 14.25 25.00
N TYR A 462 -8.15 15.11 24.15
CA TYR A 462 -7.72 16.47 24.44
C TYR A 462 -8.35 17.48 23.49
N VAL A 463 -8.89 18.58 24.01
CA VAL A 463 -9.52 19.65 23.22
C VAL A 463 -8.79 20.98 23.48
N ARG A 464 -8.05 21.46 22.48
CA ARG A 464 -7.36 22.76 22.55
C ARG A 464 -8.29 23.91 22.19
N PHE A 465 -8.20 25.01 22.93
CA PHE A 465 -8.94 26.24 22.66
C PHE A 465 -8.03 27.39 22.24
N LYS A 466 -8.46 28.15 21.24
CA LYS A 466 -7.88 29.44 20.84
C LYS A 466 -8.93 30.52 21.06
N GLY A 467 -8.90 31.11 22.25
CA GLY A 467 -10.00 31.93 22.75
C GLY A 467 -11.26 31.08 22.92
N GLU A 468 -12.36 31.49 22.30
CA GLU A 468 -13.66 30.79 22.41
C GLU A 468 -13.90 29.68 21.37
N LYS A 469 -12.95 29.44 20.47
CA LYS A 469 -13.05 28.43 19.41
C LYS A 469 -12.14 27.24 19.69
N VAL A 470 -12.62 26.04 19.37
CA VAL A 470 -11.79 24.83 19.32
C VAL A 470 -10.76 25.01 18.21
N GLU A 471 -9.48 24.81 18.52
CA GLU A 471 -8.39 24.87 17.55
C GLU A 471 -8.14 23.49 16.94
N PHE A 472 -7.95 22.47 17.78
CA PHE A 472 -7.92 21.08 17.37
C PHE A 472 -8.36 20.14 18.51
N VAL A 473 -8.62 18.89 18.13
CA VAL A 473 -8.89 17.77 19.04
C VAL A 473 -7.84 16.71 18.77
N ASN A 474 -7.20 16.20 19.82
CA ASN A 474 -6.25 15.09 19.77
C ASN A 474 -6.72 13.95 20.69
N SER A 475 -6.19 12.75 20.53
CA SER A 475 -6.46 11.62 21.43
C SER A 475 -5.23 10.76 21.64
N PHE A 476 -5.12 10.17 22.84
CA PHE A 476 -4.01 9.38 23.32
C PHE A 476 -4.50 7.99 23.77
N ASN A 477 -3.71 6.95 23.49
CA ASN A 477 -4.05 5.53 23.75
C ASN A 477 -2.83 4.74 24.27
N ASP A 478 -2.87 3.41 24.20
CA ASP A 478 -1.79 2.48 24.58
C ASP A 478 -0.46 2.77 23.91
N ILE A 479 -0.51 3.26 22.68
CA ILE A 479 0.63 3.76 21.93
C ILE A 479 1.32 4.88 22.73
N ASP A 480 0.59 5.79 23.35
CA ASP A 480 1.10 6.96 24.08
C ASP A 480 1.31 6.72 25.60
N GLY A 481 1.07 5.49 26.09
CA GLY A 481 1.23 5.10 27.50
C GLY A 481 -0.07 5.08 28.34
N VAL A 482 -1.22 5.37 27.71
CA VAL A 482 -2.55 5.32 28.35
C VAL A 482 -3.07 3.87 28.35
N PRO A 483 -3.58 3.31 29.46
CA PRO A 483 -3.97 1.90 29.51
C PRO A 483 -5.18 1.61 28.61
N SER A 484 -5.19 0.44 27.97
CA SER A 484 -6.28 -0.07 27.09
C SER A 484 -7.51 -0.54 27.88
N GLU A 485 -8.00 0.28 28.81
CA GLU A 485 -9.11 -0.05 29.69
C GLU A 485 -10.05 1.15 29.90
N SER A 486 -11.15 0.92 30.61
CA SER A 486 -12.12 1.96 30.90
C SER A 486 -11.65 2.88 32.02
N PHE A 487 -11.80 4.19 31.83
CA PHE A 487 -11.69 5.13 32.93
C PHE A 487 -12.89 5.06 33.88
N VAL A 488 -12.69 5.45 35.13
CA VAL A 488 -13.73 5.44 36.18
C VAL A 488 -14.46 6.79 36.21
N ASN A 489 -15.78 6.76 36.42
CA ASN A 489 -16.62 7.97 36.48
C ASN A 489 -16.12 8.96 37.53
N CYS A 490 -16.02 10.25 37.16
CA CYS A 490 -15.65 11.37 38.03
C CYS A 490 -14.28 11.26 38.75
N LYS A 491 -13.44 10.28 38.41
CA LYS A 491 -12.13 10.07 39.03
C LYS A 491 -11.00 10.67 38.19
N GLY A 492 -10.87 11.99 38.28
CA GLY A 492 -9.70 12.71 37.79
C GLY A 492 -9.61 14.11 38.39
N ARG A 493 -8.40 14.60 38.56
CA ARG A 493 -8.11 15.90 39.20
C ARG A 493 -6.81 16.47 38.63
N MET A 494 -6.73 17.79 38.50
CA MET A 494 -5.45 18.51 38.36
C MET A 494 -4.91 18.81 39.76
N LEU A 495 -3.63 18.50 39.98
CA LEU A 495 -2.89 18.76 41.22
C LEU A 495 -2.33 20.19 41.22
N ASP A 496 -1.95 20.69 42.40
CA ASP A 496 -1.42 22.06 42.57
C ASP A 496 -0.18 22.35 41.71
N ASP A 497 0.62 21.32 41.40
CA ASP A 497 1.82 21.39 40.56
C ASP A 497 1.53 21.48 39.05
N GLY A 498 0.27 21.25 38.63
CA GLY A 498 -0.19 21.23 37.24
C GLY A 498 -0.36 19.81 36.67
N THR A 499 0.15 18.78 37.35
CA THR A 499 -0.02 17.39 36.97
C THR A 499 -1.50 17.01 36.98
N ILE A 500 -1.97 16.34 35.93
CA ILE A 500 -3.29 15.69 35.91
C ILE A 500 -3.15 14.22 36.31
N ILE A 501 -4.04 13.77 37.19
CA ILE A 501 -4.24 12.36 37.53
C ILE A 501 -5.64 11.91 37.11
N MET A 502 -5.76 10.69 36.58
CA MET A 502 -7.02 10.08 36.17
C MET A 502 -7.01 8.58 36.50
N GLN A 503 -8.10 8.06 37.10
CA GLN A 503 -8.20 6.64 37.44
C GLN A 503 -8.88 5.82 36.34
N ALA A 504 -8.19 4.75 35.94
CA ALA A 504 -8.70 3.65 35.15
C ALA A 504 -9.07 2.46 36.06
N ILE A 505 -9.56 1.34 35.51
CA ILE A 505 -10.00 0.19 36.33
C ILE A 505 -8.83 -0.37 37.15
N ASP A 506 -7.76 -0.83 36.48
CA ASP A 506 -6.59 -1.45 37.11
C ASP A 506 -5.39 -0.50 37.23
N HIS A 507 -5.44 0.71 36.66
CA HIS A 507 -4.34 1.69 36.71
C HIS A 507 -4.77 3.11 37.13
N VAL A 508 -3.82 3.91 37.59
CA VAL A 508 -3.91 5.38 37.68
C VAL A 508 -2.92 5.98 36.69
N VAL A 509 -3.41 6.88 35.84
CA VAL A 509 -2.62 7.59 34.84
C VAL A 509 -2.24 8.96 35.39
N ARG A 510 -0.95 9.30 35.29
CA ARG A 510 -0.37 10.59 35.68
C ARG A 510 0.37 11.19 34.49
N PHE A 511 0.09 12.45 34.18
CA PHE A 511 0.80 13.23 33.15
C PHE A 511 0.78 14.72 33.50
N ASN A 512 1.70 15.51 32.95
CA ASN A 512 1.71 16.96 33.09
C ASN A 512 1.41 17.59 31.72
N PRO A 513 0.30 18.33 31.53
CA PRO A 513 -0.04 18.97 30.26
C PRO A 513 1.03 19.93 29.72
N ASP A 514 1.79 20.57 30.61
CA ASP A 514 2.84 21.53 30.22
C ASP A 514 4.08 20.83 29.63
N ASP A 515 4.34 19.57 30.00
CA ASP A 515 5.48 18.76 29.51
C ASP A 515 5.19 18.07 28.15
N LEU A 516 4.00 18.27 27.57
CA LEU A 516 3.58 17.63 26.33
C LEU A 516 4.12 18.38 25.11
N GLU A 517 5.38 18.13 24.77
CA GLU A 517 6.03 18.72 23.58
C GLU A 517 5.18 18.55 22.31
N GLU A 518 4.55 17.39 22.10
CA GLU A 518 3.66 17.14 20.95
C GLU A 518 2.45 18.08 20.84
N VAL A 519 1.96 18.61 21.95
CA VAL A 519 0.87 19.59 21.97
C VAL A 519 1.41 20.99 21.65
N ASN A 520 2.68 21.24 21.93
CA ASN A 520 3.27 22.58 21.92
C ASN A 520 4.23 22.86 20.74
N THR A 521 4.76 21.83 20.07
CA THR A 521 5.67 21.95 18.93
C THR A 521 5.24 21.06 17.75
N PRO A 522 4.99 21.62 16.55
CA PRO A 522 4.79 20.82 15.35
C PRO A 522 6.13 20.19 14.93
N HIS A 523 6.19 18.86 14.91
CA HIS A 523 7.37 18.12 14.49
C HIS A 523 7.47 18.14 12.95
N PRO A 524 8.65 18.39 12.36
CA PRO A 524 8.83 18.54 10.91
C PRO A 524 8.87 17.19 10.14
N TYR A 525 8.15 16.17 10.63
CA TYR A 525 8.18 14.83 10.05
C TYR A 525 7.30 14.72 8.81
N LYS A 526 7.92 14.91 7.64
CA LYS A 526 7.25 14.69 6.35
C LYS A 526 6.90 13.21 6.17
N LEU A 527 5.61 12.92 5.95
CA LEU A 527 5.11 11.58 5.66
C LEU A 527 5.18 11.27 4.16
N PHE A 528 5.38 9.99 3.82
CA PHE A 528 5.57 9.52 2.45
C PHE A 528 4.62 8.35 2.16
N PRO A 529 3.37 8.62 1.72
CA PRO A 529 2.38 7.58 1.50
C PRO A 529 2.85 6.58 0.43
N LYS A 530 2.79 5.30 0.76
CA LYS A 530 3.12 4.16 -0.10
C LYS A 530 1.92 3.26 -0.29
N LEU A 531 1.70 2.78 -1.50
CA LEU A 531 0.76 1.69 -1.77
C LEU A 531 1.33 0.40 -1.15
N ILE A 532 0.58 -0.22 -0.24
CA ILE A 532 0.99 -1.45 0.46
C ILE A 532 0.11 -2.66 0.11
N ARG A 533 -1.07 -2.43 -0.47
CA ARG A 533 -1.98 -3.49 -0.92
C ARG A 533 -2.83 -2.99 -2.09
N LEU A 534 -2.88 -3.80 -3.15
CA LEU A 534 -3.80 -3.65 -4.28
C LEU A 534 -4.73 -4.87 -4.28
N MET A 535 -6.04 -4.63 -4.33
CA MET A 535 -7.02 -5.68 -4.60
C MET A 535 -7.79 -5.34 -5.87
N VAL A 536 -7.97 -6.31 -6.76
CA VAL A 536 -8.75 -6.19 -8.00
C VAL A 536 -9.82 -7.27 -8.00
N ASN A 537 -11.09 -6.88 -8.13
CA ASN A 537 -12.26 -7.77 -8.02
C ASN A 537 -12.25 -8.68 -6.75
N GLY A 538 -11.63 -8.22 -5.66
CA GLY A 538 -11.51 -8.94 -4.39
C GLY A 538 -10.24 -9.80 -4.22
N ASN A 539 -9.46 -10.02 -5.28
CA ASN A 539 -8.20 -10.75 -5.22
C ASN A 539 -7.05 -9.80 -4.88
N ASN A 540 -6.14 -10.19 -3.99
CA ASN A 540 -4.85 -9.50 -3.82
C ASN A 540 -4.02 -9.65 -5.09
N ILE A 541 -3.36 -8.57 -5.52
CA ILE A 541 -2.44 -8.59 -6.66
C ILE A 541 -0.99 -8.53 -6.16
N GLU A 542 -0.18 -9.46 -6.64
CA GLU A 542 1.27 -9.52 -6.45
C GLU A 542 2.00 -9.16 -7.76
N PRO A 543 3.28 -8.75 -7.70
CA PRO A 543 4.09 -8.46 -8.90
C PRO A 543 4.17 -9.66 -9.85
N ASP A 544 4.10 -9.40 -11.15
CA ASP A 544 4.07 -10.39 -12.24
C ASP A 544 2.93 -11.42 -12.18
N MET A 545 1.93 -11.23 -11.30
CA MET A 545 0.73 -12.06 -11.28
C MET A 545 -0.09 -11.86 -12.56
N MET A 546 -0.20 -12.90 -13.38
CA MET A 546 -1.09 -12.91 -14.54
C MET A 546 -2.56 -13.05 -14.12
N MET A 547 -3.38 -12.12 -14.56
CA MET A 547 -4.84 -12.16 -14.44
C MET A 547 -5.45 -11.98 -15.84
N ASP A 548 -6.17 -12.99 -16.31
CA ASP A 548 -6.82 -13.02 -17.64
C ASP A 548 -5.90 -12.61 -18.82
N ASN A 549 -4.68 -13.19 -18.83
CA ASN A 549 -3.59 -12.92 -19.78
C ASN A 549 -3.04 -11.49 -19.76
N HIS A 550 -3.30 -10.71 -18.72
CA HIS A 550 -2.69 -9.40 -18.49
C HIS A 550 -1.90 -9.36 -17.17
N ILE A 551 -0.81 -8.60 -17.13
CA ILE A 551 -0.07 -8.31 -15.91
C ILE A 551 -0.53 -6.94 -15.43
N VAL A 552 -1.15 -6.89 -14.25
CA VAL A 552 -1.74 -5.66 -13.69
C VAL A 552 -0.65 -4.71 -13.15
N ILE A 553 0.44 -5.28 -12.62
CA ILE A 553 1.61 -4.55 -12.11
C ILE A 553 2.91 -5.30 -12.47
N ASP A 554 3.87 -4.57 -13.02
CA ASP A 554 5.19 -5.05 -13.46
C ASP A 554 6.31 -4.84 -12.41
N ARG A 555 5.91 -4.53 -11.16
CA ARG A 555 6.79 -4.15 -10.05
C ARG A 555 6.07 -4.22 -8.71
N ALA A 556 6.86 -4.24 -7.63
CA ALA A 556 6.43 -4.15 -6.25
C ALA A 556 5.54 -2.93 -6.00
N LEU A 557 4.45 -3.15 -5.26
CA LEU A 557 3.44 -2.14 -4.91
C LEU A 557 4.05 -0.84 -4.34
N SER A 558 5.13 -0.95 -3.58
CA SER A 558 5.82 0.19 -2.96
C SER A 558 6.56 1.11 -3.96
N ARG A 559 6.62 0.70 -5.24
CA ARG A 559 7.24 1.36 -6.41
C ARG A 559 6.28 1.50 -7.60
N THR A 560 5.06 0.96 -7.53
CA THR A 560 4.02 1.11 -8.55
C THR A 560 3.45 2.53 -8.56
N TRP A 561 3.31 3.10 -9.74
CA TRP A 561 2.80 4.46 -10.01
C TRP A 561 1.78 4.48 -11.17
N GLU A 562 1.69 3.39 -11.93
CA GLU A 562 0.71 3.14 -12.98
C GLU A 562 0.09 1.76 -12.73
N ILE A 563 -1.23 1.65 -12.87
CA ILE A 563 -2.01 0.43 -12.67
C ILE A 563 -2.92 0.27 -13.89
N VAL A 564 -2.73 -0.82 -14.65
CA VAL A 564 -3.47 -1.08 -15.89
C VAL A 564 -4.47 -2.20 -15.66
N LEU A 565 -5.73 -1.95 -16.02
CA LEU A 565 -6.88 -2.80 -15.74
C LEU A 565 -7.60 -3.16 -17.04
N SER A 566 -8.13 -4.38 -17.10
CA SER A 566 -9.06 -4.79 -18.16
C SER A 566 -10.45 -4.20 -17.91
N SER A 567 -11.29 -4.11 -18.95
CA SER A 567 -12.69 -3.69 -18.81
C SER A 567 -13.54 -4.62 -17.92
N GLU A 568 -13.07 -5.84 -17.65
CA GLU A 568 -13.73 -6.81 -16.76
C GLU A 568 -13.31 -6.62 -15.28
N HIS A 569 -12.33 -5.75 -15.03
CA HIS A 569 -11.75 -5.48 -13.71
C HIS A 569 -12.07 -4.05 -13.24
N SER A 570 -13.36 -3.72 -13.21
CA SER A 570 -13.86 -2.38 -12.87
C SER A 570 -13.92 -2.07 -11.37
N SER A 571 -13.55 -3.01 -10.50
CA SER A 571 -13.50 -2.80 -9.04
C SER A 571 -12.09 -2.99 -8.48
N VAL A 572 -11.59 -1.96 -7.81
CA VAL A 572 -10.23 -1.89 -7.26
C VAL A 572 -10.26 -1.30 -5.86
N SER A 573 -9.47 -1.87 -4.94
CA SER A 573 -9.23 -1.30 -3.63
C SER A 573 -7.75 -1.09 -3.40
N LEU A 574 -7.37 0.16 -3.16
CA LEU A 574 -6.00 0.58 -2.88
C LEU A 574 -5.86 0.82 -1.38
N THR A 575 -4.83 0.26 -0.74
CA THR A 575 -4.48 0.59 0.65
C THR A 575 -3.13 1.28 0.70
N PHE A 576 -3.13 2.51 1.22
CA PHE A 576 -1.95 3.34 1.41
C PHE A 576 -1.56 3.37 2.88
N SER A 577 -0.25 3.29 3.13
CA SER A 577 0.34 3.51 4.44
C SER A 577 1.17 4.79 4.42
N PRO A 578 1.09 5.66 5.45
CA PRO A 578 1.85 6.90 5.51
C PRO A 578 3.29 6.68 6.02
N LEU A 579 3.57 5.46 6.53
CA LEU A 579 4.73 5.14 7.38
C LEU A 579 4.91 6.12 8.55
N ASN A 580 3.80 6.45 9.23
CA ASN A 580 3.80 7.27 10.45
C ASN A 580 4.06 6.37 11.66
N TYR A 581 5.33 6.06 11.89
CA TYR A 581 5.83 5.29 13.04
C TYR A 581 5.53 5.97 14.37
N TYR A 582 5.61 7.30 14.39
CA TYR A 582 5.45 8.11 15.59
C TYR A 582 4.03 7.99 16.15
N ARG A 583 2.99 8.48 15.44
CA ARG A 583 1.60 8.46 15.94
C ARG A 583 0.58 8.14 14.83
N PRO A 584 0.34 6.85 14.54
CA PRO A 584 -0.53 6.43 13.42
C PRO A 584 -1.95 7.02 13.45
N LEU A 585 -2.56 7.16 14.65
CA LEU A 585 -3.89 7.77 14.82
C LEU A 585 -3.94 9.24 14.37
N GLN A 586 -2.82 9.95 14.51
CA GLN A 586 -2.66 11.34 14.10
C GLN A 586 -2.15 11.41 12.65
N THR A 587 -2.85 10.69 11.75
CA THR A 587 -2.60 10.73 10.30
C THR A 587 -3.79 11.37 9.59
N TYR A 588 -3.50 12.44 8.86
CA TYR A 588 -4.42 13.12 7.96
C TYR A 588 -3.99 12.86 6.52
N TYR A 589 -4.97 12.66 5.66
CA TYR A 589 -4.80 12.46 4.23
C TYR A 589 -5.58 13.51 3.45
N ARG A 590 -5.00 14.00 2.37
CA ARG A 590 -5.71 14.79 1.36
C ARG A 590 -5.76 13.96 0.08
N LEU A 591 -6.97 13.59 -0.34
CA LEU A 591 -7.21 12.73 -1.51
C LEU A 591 -7.97 13.51 -2.58
N ARG A 592 -7.56 13.37 -3.84
CA ARG A 592 -8.28 13.82 -5.03
C ARG A 592 -8.13 12.78 -6.14
N ILE A 593 -9.20 12.45 -6.85
CA ILE A 593 -9.17 11.49 -7.96
C ILE A 593 -9.85 12.12 -9.18
N LYS A 594 -9.04 12.54 -10.15
CA LYS A 594 -9.56 13.09 -11.42
C LYS A 594 -10.29 11.99 -12.18
N GLY A 595 -11.48 12.31 -12.68
CA GLY A 595 -12.38 11.38 -13.37
C GLY A 595 -13.43 10.72 -12.48
N VAL A 596 -13.33 10.81 -11.13
CA VAL A 596 -14.32 10.28 -10.19
C VAL A 596 -15.02 11.42 -9.46
N LYS A 597 -16.31 11.66 -9.78
CA LYS A 597 -17.09 12.81 -9.29
C LYS A 597 -17.12 12.97 -7.76
N GLU A 598 -17.08 11.89 -6.98
CA GLU A 598 -17.06 11.96 -5.50
C GLU A 598 -15.74 12.59 -4.97
N TYR A 599 -14.63 12.47 -5.71
CA TYR A 599 -13.29 12.87 -5.28
C TYR A 599 -12.64 13.88 -6.23
N GLU A 600 -13.41 14.55 -7.09
CA GLU A 600 -12.88 15.51 -8.07
C GLU A 600 -12.32 16.76 -7.38
N GLU A 601 -12.87 17.12 -6.22
CA GLU A 601 -12.31 18.09 -5.28
C GLU A 601 -11.50 17.42 -4.15
N TRP A 602 -10.59 18.19 -3.54
CA TRP A 602 -9.75 17.71 -2.45
C TRP A 602 -10.54 17.36 -1.19
N THR A 603 -10.57 16.08 -0.85
CA THR A 603 -11.21 15.57 0.36
C THR A 603 -10.20 15.36 1.48
N LEU A 604 -10.46 15.92 2.66
CA LEU A 604 -9.66 15.70 3.88
C LEU A 604 -10.17 14.47 4.64
N LEU A 605 -9.32 13.47 4.83
CA LEU A 605 -9.63 12.20 5.48
C LEU A 605 -8.70 11.98 6.69
N SER A 606 -9.25 11.37 7.73
CA SER A 606 -8.57 10.97 8.98
C SER A 606 -9.38 9.85 9.63
N VAL A 607 -8.84 9.21 10.68
CA VAL A 607 -9.53 8.16 11.45
C VAL A 607 -10.96 8.59 11.88
N PHE A 608 -11.13 9.88 12.16
CA PHE A 608 -12.34 10.44 12.78
C PHE A 608 -13.43 10.86 11.79
N ASN A 609 -13.05 11.42 10.63
CA ASN A 609 -14.00 11.99 9.65
C ASN A 609 -14.18 11.15 8.38
N SER A 610 -13.38 10.10 8.16
CA SER A 610 -13.33 9.34 6.90
C SER A 610 -14.43 8.28 6.73
N GLY A 611 -15.27 8.06 7.75
CA GLY A 611 -16.28 6.99 7.72
C GLY A 611 -15.70 5.57 7.75
N GLY A 612 -14.47 5.40 8.22
CA GLY A 612 -13.76 4.12 8.22
C GLY A 612 -12.88 3.88 6.98
N LYS A 613 -12.76 4.85 6.05
CA LYS A 613 -11.77 4.78 4.95
C LYS A 613 -10.34 4.90 5.51
N VAL A 614 -10.12 5.60 6.63
CA VAL A 614 -8.86 5.57 7.39
C VAL A 614 -9.07 4.75 8.66
N ASP A 615 -8.23 3.74 8.88
CA ASP A 615 -8.34 2.84 10.04
C ASP A 615 -7.64 3.38 11.30
N SER A 616 -7.78 2.68 12.43
CA SER A 616 -7.13 3.08 13.70
C SER A 616 -5.60 2.89 13.71
N LYS A 617 -5.03 2.27 12.66
CA LYS A 617 -3.58 2.19 12.44
C LYS A 617 -3.10 3.25 11.42
N GLY A 618 -3.94 4.22 11.06
CA GLY A 618 -3.59 5.29 10.14
C GLY A 618 -3.44 4.88 8.68
N MET A 619 -3.91 3.70 8.28
CA MET A 619 -3.91 3.25 6.88
C MET A 619 -5.14 3.79 6.15
N LEU A 620 -4.95 4.27 4.91
CA LEU A 620 -6.04 4.74 4.04
C LEU A 620 -6.44 3.65 3.05
N HIS A 621 -7.69 3.21 3.13
CA HIS A 621 -8.36 2.32 2.18
C HIS A 621 -9.22 3.14 1.20
N VAL A 622 -8.93 3.02 -0.10
CA VAL A 622 -9.66 3.69 -1.19
C VAL A 622 -10.33 2.62 -2.05
N PRO A 623 -11.58 2.21 -1.74
CA PRO A 623 -12.38 1.36 -2.60
C PRO A 623 -12.99 2.16 -3.77
N LEU A 624 -12.68 1.76 -5.00
CA LEU A 624 -13.22 2.28 -6.24
C LEU A 624 -14.03 1.17 -6.92
N MET A 625 -15.34 1.35 -7.07
CA MET A 625 -16.24 0.35 -7.63
C MET A 625 -16.86 0.84 -8.94
N GLY A 626 -16.87 -0.01 -9.96
CA GLY A 626 -17.53 0.27 -11.24
C GLY A 626 -16.86 1.40 -12.02
N LEU A 627 -15.53 1.48 -12.01
CA LEU A 627 -14.78 2.41 -12.85
C LEU A 627 -15.11 2.14 -14.33
N ALA A 628 -15.47 3.19 -15.06
CA ALA A 628 -15.68 3.12 -16.50
C ALA A 628 -14.32 3.05 -17.23
N PRO A 629 -14.28 2.61 -18.50
CA PRO A 629 -13.08 2.73 -19.31
C PRO A 629 -12.59 4.18 -19.40
N GLY A 630 -11.28 4.39 -19.26
CA GLY A 630 -10.65 5.71 -19.20
C GLY A 630 -9.44 5.77 -18.26
N SER A 631 -8.83 6.95 -18.21
CA SER A 631 -7.66 7.25 -17.36
C SER A 631 -8.07 8.07 -16.15
N TYR A 632 -7.73 7.59 -14.96
CA TYR A 632 -7.95 8.26 -13.68
C TYR A 632 -6.61 8.62 -13.04
N GLN A 633 -6.54 9.78 -12.39
CA GLN A 633 -5.34 10.23 -11.68
C GLN A 633 -5.67 10.42 -10.20
N LEU A 634 -5.16 9.52 -9.37
CA LEU A 634 -5.24 9.59 -7.92
C LEU A 634 -4.06 10.43 -7.40
N GLU A 635 -4.38 11.52 -6.73
CA GLU A 635 -3.44 12.41 -6.05
C GLU A 635 -3.63 12.28 -4.53
N LEU A 636 -2.53 12.03 -3.81
CA LEU A 636 -2.55 11.81 -2.37
C LEU A 636 -1.44 12.58 -1.66
N GLN A 637 -1.79 13.21 -0.54
CA GLN A 637 -0.85 13.74 0.44
C GLN A 637 -1.17 13.12 1.81
N ALA A 638 -0.15 12.94 2.64
CA ALA A 638 -0.29 12.54 4.04
C ALA A 638 0.43 13.55 4.94
N SER A 639 -0.12 13.83 6.12
CA SER A 639 0.43 14.77 7.10
C SER A 639 0.06 14.36 8.53
N MET A 640 0.83 14.81 9.51
CA MET A 640 0.50 14.71 10.93
C MET A 640 -0.44 15.84 11.42
N TYR A 641 -0.70 16.82 10.56
CA TYR A 641 -1.53 17.99 10.85
C TYR A 641 -2.56 18.22 9.74
N PRO A 642 -3.79 18.68 10.05
CA PRO A 642 -4.86 18.84 9.06
C PRO A 642 -4.65 20.05 8.11
N ASP A 643 -3.82 21.02 8.52
CA ASP A 643 -3.60 22.31 7.86
C ASP A 643 -2.20 22.45 7.22
N GLN A 644 -1.25 21.58 7.56
CA GLN A 644 0.11 21.56 7.01
C GLN A 644 0.26 20.44 5.98
N TRP A 645 0.74 20.77 4.77
CA TRP A 645 0.84 19.83 3.65
C TRP A 645 2.18 20.01 2.92
N ASP A 646 3.14 19.12 3.19
CA ASP A 646 4.54 19.32 2.78
C ASP A 646 4.85 18.81 1.37
N GLY A 647 4.89 19.73 0.41
CA GLY A 647 5.36 19.49 -0.96
C GLY A 647 4.29 18.93 -1.90
N GLU A 648 4.72 18.42 -3.05
CA GLU A 648 3.83 17.97 -4.12
C GLU A 648 3.07 16.67 -3.77
N PRO A 649 1.85 16.47 -4.32
CA PRO A 649 1.10 15.23 -4.11
C PRO A 649 1.76 14.04 -4.79
N PHE A 650 1.65 12.87 -4.16
CA PHE A 650 2.01 11.59 -4.77
C PHE A 650 0.91 11.16 -5.73
N ILE A 651 1.31 10.67 -6.91
CA ILE A 651 0.41 10.45 -8.04
C ILE A 651 0.42 8.96 -8.42
N TRP A 652 -0.77 8.39 -8.56
CA TRP A 652 -1.00 7.08 -9.16
C TRP A 652 -1.96 7.21 -10.35
N ASN A 653 -1.53 6.72 -11.50
CA ASN A 653 -2.35 6.64 -12.70
C ASN A 653 -3.06 5.29 -12.74
N ILE A 654 -4.38 5.29 -12.92
CA ILE A 654 -5.19 4.08 -13.03
C ILE A 654 -5.84 4.11 -14.41
N ILE A 655 -5.51 3.13 -15.25
CA ILE A 655 -5.97 3.06 -16.64
C ILE A 655 -6.89 1.86 -16.79
N VAL A 656 -8.17 2.10 -17.07
CA VAL A 656 -9.15 1.05 -17.37
C VAL A 656 -9.28 0.98 -18.89
N ASN A 657 -8.77 -0.10 -19.49
CA ASN A 657 -8.81 -0.28 -20.94
C ASN A 657 -10.23 -0.52 -21.45
N GLU A 658 -10.56 0.03 -22.61
CA GLU A 658 -11.81 -0.29 -23.31
C GLU A 658 -11.85 -1.76 -23.77
N PRO A 659 -13.03 -2.40 -23.80
CA PRO A 659 -13.16 -3.74 -24.35
C PRO A 659 -12.70 -3.77 -25.81
N TRP A 660 -11.86 -4.76 -26.17
CA TRP A 660 -11.29 -4.89 -27.52
C TRP A 660 -12.35 -4.88 -28.65
N TRP A 661 -13.56 -5.36 -28.35
CA TRP A 661 -14.68 -5.40 -29.29
C TRP A 661 -15.27 -4.02 -29.60
N GLN A 662 -15.17 -3.04 -28.69
CA GLN A 662 -15.64 -1.66 -28.92
C GLN A 662 -14.72 -0.88 -29.85
N THR A 663 -13.42 -1.12 -29.79
CA THR A 663 -12.40 -0.40 -30.56
C THR A 663 -12.08 -1.10 -31.87
N THR A 664 -11.33 -2.21 -31.80
CA THR A 664 -10.83 -2.94 -32.97
C THR A 664 -11.86 -3.91 -33.52
N GLY A 665 -12.69 -4.53 -32.67
CA GLY A 665 -13.74 -5.46 -33.13
C GLY A 665 -14.79 -4.79 -34.02
N ILE A 666 -15.26 -3.59 -33.65
CA ILE A 666 -16.16 -2.80 -34.52
C ILE A 666 -15.50 -2.42 -35.84
N LEU A 667 -14.22 -2.03 -35.85
CA LEU A 667 -13.50 -1.72 -37.09
C LEU A 667 -13.34 -2.94 -38.01
N TRP A 668 -13.04 -4.12 -37.45
CA TRP A 668 -13.03 -5.38 -38.19
C TRP A 668 -14.41 -5.75 -38.74
N LEU A 669 -15.46 -5.61 -37.93
CA LEU A 669 -16.84 -5.91 -38.34
C LEU A 669 -17.33 -4.95 -39.44
N LEU A 670 -17.03 -3.65 -39.32
CA LEU A 670 -17.28 -2.66 -40.38
C LEU A 670 -16.48 -2.98 -41.64
N GLY A 671 -15.21 -3.36 -41.52
CA GLY A 671 -14.37 -3.80 -42.64
C GLY A 671 -14.95 -5.01 -43.36
N ILE A 672 -15.44 -6.01 -42.62
CA ILE A 672 -16.14 -7.19 -43.15
C ILE A 672 -17.44 -6.78 -43.86
N ILE A 673 -18.25 -5.89 -43.28
CA ILE A 673 -19.48 -5.38 -43.89
C ILE A 673 -19.17 -4.64 -45.21
N VAL A 674 -18.19 -3.73 -45.22
CA VAL A 674 -17.78 -3.00 -46.43
C VAL A 674 -17.25 -3.97 -47.50
N PHE A 675 -16.49 -4.99 -47.11
CA PHE A 675 -16.00 -6.03 -48.01
C PHE A 675 -17.15 -6.88 -48.59
N MET A 676 -18.14 -7.25 -47.78
CA MET A 676 -19.35 -7.97 -48.22
C MET A 676 -20.22 -7.11 -49.15
N ILE A 677 -20.35 -5.81 -48.90
CA ILE A 677 -21.02 -4.86 -49.80
C ILE A 677 -20.22 -4.72 -51.12
N GLY A 678 -18.90 -4.68 -51.05
CA GLY A 678 -18.00 -4.66 -52.20
C GLY A 678 -18.15 -5.91 -53.08
N ILE A 679 -18.13 -7.10 -52.48
CA ILE A 679 -18.41 -8.38 -53.15
C ILE A 679 -19.82 -8.37 -53.77
N THR A 680 -20.84 -7.96 -53.01
CA THR A 680 -22.22 -7.93 -53.50
C THR A 680 -22.36 -7.01 -54.72
N ASN A 681 -21.78 -5.81 -54.65
CA ASN A 681 -21.75 -4.87 -55.78
C ASN A 681 -20.95 -5.40 -56.97
N PHE A 682 -19.82 -6.06 -56.74
CA PHE A 682 -19.01 -6.68 -57.80
C PHE A 682 -19.76 -7.82 -58.49
N VAL A 683 -20.43 -8.70 -57.74
CA VAL A 683 -21.29 -9.77 -58.26
C VAL A 683 -22.47 -9.18 -59.03
N PHE A 684 -23.11 -8.13 -58.53
CA PHE A 684 -24.20 -7.44 -59.22
C PHE A 684 -23.74 -6.77 -60.51
N TYR A 685 -22.60 -6.08 -60.49
CA TYR A 685 -21.95 -5.49 -61.67
C TYR A 685 -21.65 -6.55 -62.73
N MET A 686 -20.99 -7.65 -62.35
CA MET A 686 -20.70 -8.78 -63.23
C MET A 686 -21.97 -9.43 -63.80
N ARG A 687 -23.04 -9.52 -63.01
CA ARG A 687 -24.36 -10.02 -63.47
C ARG A 687 -25.01 -9.04 -64.45
N ASN A 688 -24.89 -7.74 -64.24
CA ASN A 688 -25.43 -6.70 -65.10
C ASN A 688 -24.67 -6.62 -66.43
N GLU A 689 -23.34 -6.72 -66.43
CA GLU A 689 -22.53 -6.80 -67.66
C GLU A 689 -22.85 -8.07 -68.48
N ARG A 690 -23.00 -9.23 -67.82
CA ARG A 690 -23.50 -10.45 -68.49
C ARG A 690 -24.89 -10.26 -69.10
N MET A 691 -25.75 -9.42 -68.51
CA MET A 691 -27.07 -9.08 -69.07
C MET A 691 -26.96 -8.08 -70.24
N ARG A 692 -26.05 -7.08 -70.17
CA ARG A 692 -25.76 -6.13 -71.26
C ARG A 692 -25.24 -6.86 -72.52
N MET A 693 -24.30 -7.78 -72.35
CA MET A 693 -23.77 -8.63 -73.43
C MET A 693 -24.88 -9.44 -74.12
N ARG A 694 -25.90 -9.91 -73.38
CA ARG A 694 -27.07 -10.59 -73.96
C ARG A 694 -28.02 -9.65 -74.71
N ARG A 695 -28.18 -8.39 -74.27
CA ARG A 695 -29.04 -7.39 -74.92
C ARG A 695 -28.43 -6.87 -76.23
N SER A 696 -27.13 -6.60 -76.26
CA SER A 696 -26.42 -6.15 -77.47
C SER A 696 -26.53 -7.13 -78.65
N HIS A 697 -26.68 -8.43 -78.39
CA HIS A 697 -26.92 -9.44 -79.43
C HIS A 697 -28.36 -9.45 -79.97
N GLY A 698 -29.35 -8.94 -79.21
CA GLY A 698 -30.75 -8.87 -79.63
C GLY A 698 -31.13 -7.58 -80.37
N GLU A 699 -30.46 -6.47 -80.08
CA GLU A 699 -30.78 -5.15 -80.64
C GLU A 699 -30.53 -5.04 -82.15
N GLY A 700 -29.52 -5.75 -82.67
CA GLY A 700 -29.22 -5.80 -84.11
C GLY A 700 -30.35 -6.36 -84.98
N ASP A 701 -31.07 -7.37 -84.49
CA ASP A 701 -32.20 -7.98 -85.23
C ASP A 701 -33.50 -7.17 -85.09
N MET A 702 -33.64 -6.39 -84.01
CA MET A 702 -34.85 -5.60 -83.72
C MET A 702 -34.93 -4.33 -84.58
N ILE A 703 -33.80 -3.63 -84.78
CA ILE A 703 -33.74 -2.40 -85.61
C ILE A 703 -34.13 -2.68 -87.07
N ARG A 704 -33.78 -3.86 -87.61
CA ARG A 704 -34.19 -4.29 -88.96
C ARG A 704 -35.70 -4.44 -89.10
N LYS A 705 -36.39 -4.92 -88.07
CA LYS A 705 -37.85 -5.14 -88.06
C LYS A 705 -38.63 -3.83 -87.87
N ILE A 706 -38.15 -2.93 -87.01
CA ILE A 706 -38.82 -1.63 -86.74
C ILE A 706 -38.93 -0.78 -88.02
N ARG A 707 -37.88 -0.75 -88.86
CA ARG A 707 -37.92 0.00 -90.13
C ARG A 707 -38.93 -0.55 -91.15
N GLN A 708 -39.33 -1.82 -91.04
CA GLN A 708 -40.42 -2.41 -91.85
C GLN A 708 -41.81 -2.20 -91.25
N PHE A 709 -41.90 -1.87 -89.95
CA PHE A 709 -43.17 -1.69 -89.23
C PHE A 709 -43.70 -0.25 -89.35
N VAL A 710 -42.83 0.76 -89.30
CA VAL A 710 -43.22 2.18 -89.38
C VAL A 710 -43.94 2.54 -90.69
N THR A 711 -43.60 1.89 -91.80
CA THR A 711 -44.30 2.08 -93.09
C THR A 711 -45.74 1.53 -93.10
N ARG A 712 -46.14 0.78 -92.06
CA ARG A 712 -47.39 0.01 -92.01
C ARG A 712 -48.41 0.54 -90.99
N CYS A 713 -48.08 1.60 -90.24
CA CYS A 713 -48.90 2.16 -89.16
C CYS A 713 -49.43 3.57 -89.43
N ASN A 714 -49.31 4.08 -90.67
CA ASN A 714 -49.95 5.34 -91.10
C ASN A 714 -51.38 5.12 -91.65
N THR A 715 -52.05 4.04 -91.24
CA THR A 715 -53.43 3.70 -91.59
C THR A 715 -54.19 3.30 -90.33
N ASP A 716 -55.36 3.93 -90.15
CA ASP A 716 -56.48 3.57 -89.27
C ASP A 716 -56.45 3.99 -87.77
N THR A 717 -56.94 5.22 -87.57
CA THR A 717 -57.86 5.81 -86.57
C THR A 717 -58.43 5.05 -85.34
N SER A 718 -58.74 5.87 -84.30
CA SER A 718 -59.87 5.81 -83.30
C SER A 718 -59.83 4.72 -82.18
N GLU A 719 -60.35 4.88 -80.94
CA GLU A 719 -61.10 5.92 -80.16
C GLU A 719 -60.96 5.60 -78.62
N SER A 720 -61.06 6.54 -77.65
CA SER A 720 -62.18 6.85 -76.70
C SER A 720 -62.61 5.75 -75.67
N LEU A 721 -63.06 5.97 -74.40
CA LEU A 721 -63.29 7.18 -73.54
C LEU A 721 -63.48 6.85 -72.00
N SER A 722 -62.62 7.39 -71.13
CA SER A 722 -62.75 7.92 -69.72
C SER A 722 -63.77 7.34 -68.63
N PRO A 723 -64.10 7.99 -67.44
CA PRO A 723 -64.05 7.33 -66.09
C PRO A 723 -65.23 7.66 -65.09
N MET A 724 -64.99 7.77 -63.75
CA MET A 724 -65.80 8.35 -62.61
C MET A 724 -66.72 7.38 -61.77
N HIS A 725 -66.68 7.26 -60.41
CA HIS A 725 -67.26 8.06 -59.25
C HIS A 725 -68.65 7.53 -58.73
N GLU A 726 -69.21 7.76 -57.50
CA GLU A 726 -68.85 8.48 -56.23
C GLU A 726 -69.75 8.09 -54.99
N GLU A 727 -69.32 8.46 -53.75
CA GLU A 727 -70.05 8.87 -52.49
C GLU A 727 -71.03 8.03 -51.57
N TYR A 728 -70.69 8.06 -50.25
CA TYR A 728 -71.45 8.22 -48.95
C TYR A 728 -72.74 7.47 -48.49
N GLY A 729 -72.84 7.18 -47.15
CA GLY A 729 -74.14 7.11 -46.42
C GLY A 729 -74.34 6.40 -45.04
N HIS A 730 -73.77 6.90 -43.92
CA HIS A 730 -74.21 6.86 -42.48
C HIS A 730 -75.02 5.71 -41.75
N ASN A 731 -74.52 5.38 -40.53
CA ASN A 731 -75.18 5.33 -39.18
C ASN A 731 -75.47 4.02 -38.34
N SER A 732 -74.92 4.07 -37.11
CA SER A 732 -75.39 3.64 -35.75
C SER A 732 -75.53 2.18 -35.26
N GLU A 733 -74.64 1.86 -34.29
CA GLU A 733 -74.84 1.22 -32.96
C GLU A 733 -75.17 -0.28 -32.74
N ASN A 734 -74.11 -1.00 -32.32
CA ASN A 734 -73.97 -1.88 -31.13
C ASN A 734 -74.89 -3.11 -30.89
N ALA A 735 -74.37 -4.31 -31.19
CA ALA A 735 -74.00 -5.36 -30.20
C ALA A 735 -73.48 -6.64 -30.90
N ASP A 736 -72.59 -7.41 -30.24
CA ASP A 736 -72.05 -8.72 -30.66
C ASP A 736 -71.49 -8.83 -32.10
N VAL A 737 -70.19 -8.52 -32.24
CA VAL A 737 -69.44 -8.52 -33.52
C VAL A 737 -68.27 -9.51 -33.37
N LYS A 738 -68.42 -10.81 -33.68
CA LYS A 738 -68.30 -11.38 -35.05
C LYS A 738 -67.21 -10.69 -35.87
N LEU A 739 -66.06 -11.36 -36.04
CA LEU A 739 -64.96 -10.98 -36.96
C LEU A 739 -65.52 -10.30 -38.22
N SER A 740 -65.01 -9.11 -38.57
CA SER A 740 -65.69 -8.31 -39.58
C SER A 740 -65.76 -9.04 -40.93
N PRO A 741 -66.86 -8.92 -41.69
CA PRO A 741 -66.97 -9.53 -43.02
C PRO A 741 -65.82 -9.10 -43.93
N GLU A 742 -65.41 -7.84 -43.79
CA GLU A 742 -64.28 -7.21 -44.48
C GLU A 742 -62.94 -7.86 -44.09
N PHE A 743 -62.69 -8.10 -42.79
CA PHE A 743 -61.53 -8.89 -42.34
C PHE A 743 -61.56 -10.31 -42.92
N MET A 744 -62.71 -10.98 -42.94
CA MET A 744 -62.82 -12.32 -43.55
C MET A 744 -62.61 -12.32 -45.07
N GLU A 745 -63.07 -11.30 -45.78
CA GLU A 745 -62.85 -11.15 -47.22
C GLU A 745 -61.38 -10.85 -47.55
N VAL A 746 -60.78 -9.88 -46.85
CA VAL A 746 -59.35 -9.53 -46.93
C VAL A 746 -58.47 -10.76 -46.62
N MET A 747 -58.83 -11.54 -45.59
CA MET A 747 -58.14 -12.80 -45.27
C MET A 747 -58.35 -13.87 -46.35
N MET A 748 -59.53 -14.01 -46.95
CA MET A 748 -59.74 -14.93 -48.08
C MET A 748 -58.91 -14.56 -49.32
N ARG A 749 -58.62 -13.26 -49.55
CA ARG A 749 -57.73 -12.79 -50.63
C ARG A 749 -56.24 -12.99 -50.30
N ILE A 750 -55.82 -12.71 -49.06
CA ILE A 750 -54.42 -12.80 -48.64
C ILE A 750 -53.94 -14.24 -48.38
N LEU A 751 -54.77 -15.10 -47.79
CA LEU A 751 -54.35 -16.45 -47.38
C LEU A 751 -53.81 -17.33 -48.54
N PRO A 752 -54.39 -17.33 -49.75
CA PRO A 752 -53.81 -18.00 -50.91
C PRO A 752 -52.43 -17.44 -51.29
N TYR A 753 -52.26 -16.12 -51.24
CA TYR A 753 -50.99 -15.47 -51.58
C TYR A 753 -49.88 -15.79 -50.57
N VAL A 754 -50.19 -15.74 -49.27
CA VAL A 754 -49.27 -16.15 -48.20
C VAL A 754 -48.85 -17.61 -48.35
N LYS A 755 -49.80 -18.51 -48.63
CA LYS A 755 -49.50 -19.93 -48.89
C LYS A 755 -48.64 -20.15 -50.15
N ALA A 756 -48.81 -19.35 -51.19
CA ALA A 756 -48.01 -19.42 -52.41
C ALA A 756 -46.59 -18.84 -52.25
N HIS A 757 -46.39 -17.86 -51.37
CA HIS A 757 -45.12 -17.12 -51.20
C HIS A 757 -44.41 -17.41 -49.87
N MET A 758 -44.60 -18.61 -49.31
CA MET A 758 -44.06 -19.01 -47.99
C MET A 758 -42.54 -18.86 -47.85
N ARG A 759 -41.76 -18.93 -48.94
CA ARG A 759 -40.28 -18.78 -48.93
C ARG A 759 -39.76 -17.35 -49.19
N GLY A 760 -40.65 -16.36 -49.37
CA GLY A 760 -40.27 -14.95 -49.59
C GLY A 760 -40.35 -14.08 -48.33
N ASP A 761 -39.79 -12.87 -48.42
CA ASP A 761 -40.09 -11.80 -47.47
C ASP A 761 -41.51 -11.25 -47.73
N LEU A 762 -42.40 -11.44 -46.76
CA LEU A 762 -43.76 -10.88 -46.78
C LEU A 762 -43.73 -9.51 -46.09
N SER A 763 -43.48 -8.46 -46.87
CA SER A 763 -43.52 -7.09 -46.37
C SER A 763 -44.96 -6.59 -46.21
N MET A 764 -45.16 -5.62 -45.31
CA MET A 764 -46.51 -5.12 -45.01
C MET A 764 -47.15 -4.41 -46.23
N ALA A 765 -46.35 -3.72 -47.05
CA ALA A 765 -46.79 -3.13 -48.31
C ALA A 765 -47.19 -4.16 -49.39
N GLN A 766 -46.58 -5.36 -49.41
CA GLN A 766 -47.02 -6.43 -50.32
C GLN A 766 -48.33 -7.06 -49.85
N LEU A 767 -48.50 -7.27 -48.54
CA LEU A 767 -49.74 -7.81 -48.00
C LEU A 767 -50.90 -6.82 -48.15
N SER A 768 -50.67 -5.53 -47.91
CA SER A 768 -51.69 -4.49 -48.14
C SER A 768 -52.02 -4.34 -49.63
N HIS A 769 -51.02 -4.39 -50.53
CA HIS A 769 -51.26 -4.40 -51.98
C HIS A 769 -52.08 -5.63 -52.44
N VAL A 770 -51.89 -6.80 -51.83
CA VAL A 770 -52.70 -8.01 -52.13
C VAL A 770 -54.10 -7.93 -51.49
N ALA A 771 -54.25 -7.21 -50.37
CA ALA A 771 -55.54 -6.83 -49.81
C ALA A 771 -56.29 -5.78 -50.66
N GLU A 772 -55.60 -5.13 -51.61
CA GLU A 772 -56.07 -3.90 -52.30
C GLU A 772 -56.33 -2.74 -51.33
N MET A 773 -55.56 -2.69 -50.23
CA MET A 773 -55.67 -1.70 -49.15
C MET A 773 -54.37 -0.91 -48.96
N ASP A 774 -54.52 0.33 -48.49
CA ASP A 774 -53.38 1.11 -48.02
C ASP A 774 -52.75 0.52 -46.75
N VAL A 775 -51.45 0.80 -46.62
CA VAL A 775 -50.53 0.27 -45.60
C VAL A 775 -51.03 0.50 -44.16
N VAL A 776 -51.59 1.67 -43.85
CA VAL A 776 -52.04 2.00 -42.49
C VAL A 776 -53.41 1.39 -42.16
N PRO A 777 -54.48 1.57 -42.96
CA PRO A 777 -55.78 0.92 -42.72
C PRO A 777 -55.68 -0.62 -42.63
N PHE A 778 -54.82 -1.23 -43.45
CA PHE A 778 -54.58 -2.68 -43.38
C PHE A 778 -53.96 -3.12 -42.05
N TYR A 779 -53.07 -2.32 -41.47
CA TYR A 779 -52.46 -2.60 -40.17
C TYR A 779 -53.45 -2.46 -39.02
N GLU A 780 -54.30 -1.43 -39.07
CA GLU A 780 -55.35 -1.17 -38.07
C GLU A 780 -56.41 -2.29 -38.09
N LEU A 781 -56.94 -2.64 -39.28
CA LEU A 781 -57.90 -3.76 -39.43
C LEU A 781 -57.40 -5.09 -38.83
N MET A 782 -56.10 -5.35 -38.96
CA MET A 782 -55.45 -6.54 -38.42
C MET A 782 -55.26 -6.48 -36.90
N MET A 783 -54.91 -5.31 -36.35
CA MET A 783 -54.80 -5.15 -34.89
C MET A 783 -56.16 -5.22 -34.20
N ASP A 784 -57.19 -4.58 -34.77
CA ASP A 784 -58.52 -4.49 -34.17
C ASP A 784 -59.28 -5.82 -34.15
N ASN A 785 -59.01 -6.72 -35.11
CA ASN A 785 -59.71 -8.01 -35.20
C ASN A 785 -58.95 -9.19 -34.56
N ILE A 786 -57.61 -9.18 -34.54
CA ILE A 786 -56.81 -10.33 -34.03
C ILE A 786 -55.65 -9.98 -33.10
N TYR A 787 -55.44 -8.70 -32.74
CA TYR A 787 -54.41 -8.23 -31.80
C TYR A 787 -52.98 -8.75 -32.06
N LYS A 788 -52.64 -8.98 -33.34
CA LYS A 788 -51.32 -9.50 -33.77
C LYS A 788 -50.90 -8.90 -35.10
N SER A 789 -49.58 -8.74 -35.31
CA SER A 789 -49.08 -8.17 -36.56
C SER A 789 -49.19 -9.17 -37.73
N PRO A 790 -49.28 -8.71 -38.98
CA PRO A 790 -49.27 -9.59 -40.16
C PRO A 790 -48.02 -10.49 -40.27
N ARG A 791 -46.88 -10.09 -39.68
CA ARG A 791 -45.68 -10.94 -39.58
C ARG A 791 -45.88 -12.11 -38.61
N ASP A 792 -46.64 -11.93 -37.53
CA ASP A 792 -46.98 -13.00 -36.60
C ASP A 792 -47.94 -14.01 -37.25
N LEU A 793 -48.84 -13.57 -38.14
CA LEU A 793 -49.70 -14.45 -38.94
C LEU A 793 -48.87 -15.32 -39.90
N ALA A 794 -47.93 -14.72 -40.63
CA ALA A 794 -47.02 -15.48 -41.50
C ALA A 794 -46.16 -16.47 -40.69
N ARG A 795 -45.63 -16.05 -39.54
CA ARG A 795 -44.89 -16.94 -38.62
C ARG A 795 -45.76 -18.10 -38.12
N PHE A 796 -47.03 -17.84 -37.78
CA PHE A 796 -47.97 -18.86 -37.34
C PHE A 796 -48.19 -19.93 -38.43
N TYR A 797 -48.47 -19.53 -39.68
CA TYR A 797 -48.61 -20.49 -40.77
C TYR A 797 -47.32 -21.26 -41.11
N ARG A 798 -46.15 -20.63 -40.98
CA ARG A 798 -44.86 -21.34 -41.13
C ARG A 798 -44.68 -22.39 -40.04
N LEU A 799 -45.06 -22.11 -38.79
CA LEU A 799 -45.03 -23.08 -37.69
C LEU A 799 -46.09 -24.19 -37.86
N GLU A 800 -47.30 -23.88 -38.33
CA GLU A 800 -48.38 -24.86 -38.57
C GLU A 800 -48.08 -25.81 -39.74
N ASN A 801 -47.28 -25.37 -40.72
CA ASN A 801 -46.74 -26.26 -41.76
C ASN A 801 -45.53 -27.06 -41.24
N ALA A 802 -44.69 -26.47 -40.39
CA ALA A 802 -43.59 -27.19 -39.75
C ALA A 802 -44.10 -28.35 -38.87
N THR A 803 -45.15 -28.16 -38.06
CA THR A 803 -45.76 -29.26 -37.28
C THR A 803 -46.29 -30.38 -38.17
N LYS A 804 -46.87 -30.07 -39.34
CA LYS A 804 -47.32 -31.09 -40.29
C LYS A 804 -46.15 -31.87 -40.88
N LEU A 805 -45.12 -31.19 -41.37
CA LEU A 805 -43.93 -31.85 -41.94
C LEU A 805 -43.15 -32.67 -40.91
N LEU A 806 -43.10 -32.23 -39.64
CA LEU A 806 -42.50 -32.98 -38.55
C LEU A 806 -43.19 -34.33 -38.31
N LEU A 807 -44.51 -34.42 -38.52
CA LEU A 807 -45.31 -35.63 -38.31
C LEU A 807 -45.50 -36.48 -39.57
N THR A 808 -45.42 -35.89 -40.77
CA THR A 808 -45.67 -36.63 -42.04
C THR A 808 -44.42 -36.98 -42.83
N THR A 809 -43.22 -36.50 -42.42
CA THR A 809 -41.97 -36.77 -43.12
C THR A 809 -40.80 -36.98 -42.15
N ASP A 810 -39.83 -37.80 -42.55
CA ASP A 810 -38.56 -38.00 -41.84
C ASP A 810 -37.51 -36.92 -42.15
N HIS A 811 -37.91 -35.76 -42.71
CA HIS A 811 -37.01 -34.67 -43.07
C HIS A 811 -36.26 -34.13 -41.83
N THR A 812 -35.02 -33.70 -42.00
CA THR A 812 -34.24 -33.07 -40.91
C THR A 812 -34.82 -31.70 -40.55
N ILE A 813 -34.49 -31.20 -39.36
CA ILE A 813 -35.03 -29.92 -38.85
C ILE A 813 -34.59 -28.76 -39.74
N GLU A 814 -33.39 -28.84 -40.32
CA GLU A 814 -32.85 -27.90 -41.32
C GLU A 814 -33.67 -27.90 -42.61
N GLN A 815 -34.00 -29.09 -43.13
CA GLN A 815 -34.82 -29.24 -44.34
C GLN A 815 -36.24 -28.70 -44.12
N ILE A 816 -36.86 -29.00 -42.97
CA ILE A 816 -38.19 -28.48 -42.62
C ILE A 816 -38.16 -26.95 -42.45
N ALA A 817 -37.10 -26.40 -41.85
CA ALA A 817 -36.92 -24.96 -41.73
C ALA A 817 -36.81 -24.28 -43.11
N GLU A 818 -36.03 -24.84 -44.05
CA GLU A 818 -35.92 -24.34 -45.42
C GLU A 818 -37.25 -24.48 -46.19
N GLU A 819 -37.92 -25.63 -46.08
CA GLU A 819 -39.20 -25.88 -46.74
C GLU A 819 -40.29 -24.90 -46.28
N CYS A 820 -40.36 -24.64 -44.97
CA CYS A 820 -41.27 -23.67 -44.37
C CYS A 820 -40.84 -22.21 -44.52
N GLY A 821 -39.67 -21.92 -45.10
CA GLY A 821 -39.21 -20.55 -45.35
C GLY A 821 -38.72 -19.80 -44.10
N PHE A 822 -38.14 -20.52 -43.12
CA PHE A 822 -37.37 -19.90 -42.04
C PHE A 822 -35.94 -19.60 -42.50
N PHE A 823 -35.38 -18.47 -42.05
CA PHE A 823 -34.03 -18.03 -42.47
C PHE A 823 -32.91 -18.93 -41.93
N THR A 824 -33.11 -19.57 -40.76
CA THR A 824 -32.22 -20.61 -40.20
C THR A 824 -33.04 -21.61 -39.38
N ALA A 825 -32.52 -22.84 -39.24
CA ALA A 825 -33.08 -23.86 -38.35
C ALA A 825 -33.17 -23.39 -36.89
N ASN A 826 -32.13 -22.73 -36.38
CA ASN A 826 -32.10 -22.20 -35.00
C ASN A 826 -33.23 -21.18 -34.74
N TYR A 827 -33.54 -20.32 -35.71
CA TYR A 827 -34.67 -19.39 -35.59
C TYR A 827 -36.02 -20.10 -35.61
N MET A 828 -36.17 -21.17 -36.40
CA MET A 828 -37.35 -22.05 -36.32
C MET A 828 -37.45 -22.71 -34.94
N ILE A 829 -36.38 -23.33 -34.43
CA ILE A 829 -36.35 -24.03 -33.13
C ILE A 829 -36.75 -23.07 -32.00
N GLY A 830 -36.16 -21.87 -31.94
CA GLY A 830 -36.49 -20.89 -30.89
C GLY A 830 -37.93 -20.38 -30.97
N THR A 831 -38.45 -20.12 -32.17
CA THR A 831 -39.85 -19.67 -32.33
C THR A 831 -40.87 -20.78 -32.10
N PHE A 832 -40.53 -22.03 -32.44
CA PHE A 832 -41.32 -23.22 -32.16
C PHE A 832 -41.38 -23.51 -30.67
N PHE A 833 -40.24 -23.50 -29.96
CA PHE A 833 -40.19 -23.65 -28.51
C PHE A 833 -40.96 -22.55 -27.78
N HIS A 834 -40.88 -21.29 -28.24
CA HIS A 834 -41.67 -20.21 -27.65
C HIS A 834 -43.19 -20.48 -27.75
N GLN A 835 -43.67 -21.05 -28.86
CA GLN A 835 -45.08 -21.30 -29.14
C GLN A 835 -45.61 -22.58 -28.47
N TYR A 836 -44.89 -23.70 -28.58
CA TYR A 836 -45.35 -25.03 -28.15
C TYR A 836 -44.72 -25.52 -26.82
N LYS A 837 -43.75 -24.78 -26.27
CA LYS A 837 -42.98 -25.12 -25.04
C LYS A 837 -42.20 -26.45 -25.11
N GLN A 838 -41.98 -26.93 -26.34
CA GLN A 838 -41.19 -28.12 -26.69
C GLN A 838 -40.38 -27.78 -27.95
N THR A 839 -39.22 -28.41 -28.13
CA THR A 839 -38.42 -28.29 -29.35
C THR A 839 -39.08 -29.05 -30.51
N PRO A 840 -38.76 -28.74 -31.78
CA PRO A 840 -39.27 -29.49 -32.93
C PRO A 840 -38.99 -31.00 -32.86
N GLN A 841 -37.87 -31.40 -32.25
CA GLN A 841 -37.51 -32.81 -32.08
C GLN A 841 -38.36 -33.48 -31.01
N GLU A 842 -38.47 -32.89 -29.80
CA GLU A 842 -39.35 -33.40 -28.74
C GLU A 842 -40.82 -33.46 -29.20
N TYR A 843 -41.26 -32.53 -30.05
CA TYR A 843 -42.61 -32.54 -30.61
C TYR A 843 -42.83 -33.73 -31.55
N ARG A 844 -41.86 -34.07 -32.41
CA ARG A 844 -41.87 -35.26 -33.28
C ARG A 844 -41.74 -36.57 -32.48
N GLU A 845 -41.04 -36.57 -31.35
CA GLU A 845 -40.88 -37.76 -30.51
C GLU A 845 -42.10 -38.01 -29.59
N SER A 846 -42.99 -37.02 -29.44
CA SER A 846 -44.16 -37.08 -28.54
C SER A 846 -45.52 -37.22 -29.23
N HIS A 847 -45.57 -37.20 -30.57
CA HIS A 847 -46.79 -37.22 -31.40
C HIS A 847 -46.62 -38.09 -32.64
#